data_AF-C1AA87-F1
#
_entry.id   AF-C1AA87-F1
#
_cell.length_a   1.000
_cell.length_b   1.000
_cell.length_c   1.000
_cell.angle_alpha   90.00
_cell.angle_beta   90.00
_cell.angle_gamma   90.00
#
_symmetry.space_group_name_H-M   'P 1'
#
loop_
_entity.id
_entity.type
_entity.pdbx_description
1 polymer ?
#
loop_
_entity_poly.entity_id
_entity_poly.type
_entity_poly.pdbx_seq_one_letter_code
_entity_poly.pdbx_strand_id
1 'polypeptide(L)'
;MFDNTGEHIATINRLGDTTTFARTSGRLTSVTLPRGGLTYMFAYDGNQKLAQVTAPAVAGAPRNVTASMTSGRLITLTDPDGFVTTFAHSPTVTNVMMSRRDKHNRERTFTHDGTGRLAATAVYAGAGSTSPITWAMCAAESRGVMMSGACGASTPPDTVNARTRIDGPRAVADTWNIAVNRYGAVNRIRDPRGSTSTFRRNDTRFPGRVTESVDPMGFTQQYSYNDRGNVVQRVDLNVFGSTVSPSYGYVYGSAQWPDGVTTMYMPMGGWVEFTYDSRGNVLSRQDARGAAGRMTFSYGAAGTSAANLLVAVVHPTVLAGRTDFDSLQYDALGNVSDARTASRIGGTTTIHAATHTTHDAIGRVARVCVDTSIGVTPPQQCTATLFDRMDRDSVVTISAPLGAGTQSLTTRSRYDREGRLVWLQRQSSLPDSGIGAITTQWQYDSAGRRITETAPDGFMEHTVYDPAGNAERVVTRKNDTLAMTYGLAGELLTRRLSAVRYTSTSDALIDTLPFPWKPNSGSDYLILPDTQRFTYDSAMRMLTANNRHAQITRTYLPNGLLASERQRLRGANDASTDFTKHDYLLTYQYDMNSRRKVVKWPQQLTAVGQDSVLAVWHPYLDDVMAIVEPLGHVFTYTNNERGDPAELDYPNGYKQLWTYSAAGYDSLDIITNTSTAGGRLPVSPVRSARSAFDARGFRRWHYDAAGFRDTARFTYTGMGHLASSSISQQGFITAGSVRAGSNEWLTYDALGNMLSDSTTTSKTTRVGGGLNSGVNRADQTFGYRAQYQPNVGRITRQVGGVGGERTYTYDAAGNTQWYRRAEGSTDESRFRERRLSYYAADGTLAAADYRWRATTLDDDRRRVFETYRYDALGRRVSVRADRECNLPNDNGRDRLNCDMSTLQRTVWDGERELIEIQLPVKVPTRPAEPDSVLDNDVFEPRYPRVLNNQDPNPFFGRIVYTYGLTLDQPVALTRYGYVDLFTDTTRVVFPQKTVSLMWSALGKMGAAACADGKAECSHTQNGRTANLQLGLPNLWFMYERPKFLPSAFSGTLLTDKQTATGTHYRQNRYYDPGAGRFTKEDPIGLSGGKVPFFSRTGNCKIKWQFVSRDRPKFTRQNGRCFVSSLD
;
A
#
# COMPACT_ATOMS: atom_id res chain seq x y z
N MET A 1 2.48 39.81 -24.98
CA MET A 1 2.83 41.18 -25.41
C MET A 1 3.48 41.10 -26.76
N PHE A 2 3.05 41.94 -27.69
CA PHE A 2 3.61 42.03 -29.03
C PHE A 2 4.21 43.42 -29.24
N ASP A 3 5.26 43.53 -30.05
CA ASP A 3 5.76 44.84 -30.48
C ASP A 3 4.89 45.45 -31.59
N ASN A 4 5.28 46.64 -32.07
CA ASN A 4 4.55 47.37 -33.12
C ASN A 4 4.56 46.65 -34.49
N THR A 5 5.38 45.62 -34.66
CA THR A 5 5.42 44.77 -35.87
C THR A 5 4.61 43.48 -35.69
N GLY A 6 4.01 43.27 -34.51
CA GLY A 6 3.24 42.08 -34.20
C GLY A 6 4.10 40.89 -33.75
N GLU A 7 5.37 41.09 -33.39
CA GLU A 7 6.23 40.01 -32.90
C GLU A 7 6.06 39.78 -31.39
N HIS A 8 6.00 38.51 -30.97
CA HIS A 8 5.75 38.13 -29.59
C HIS A 8 6.99 38.33 -28.69
N ILE A 9 7.11 39.49 -28.05
CA ILE A 9 8.30 39.87 -27.27
C ILE A 9 8.27 39.42 -25.80
N ALA A 10 7.10 39.15 -25.24
CA ALA A 10 7.00 38.66 -23.86
C ALA A 10 5.67 37.98 -23.55
N THR A 11 5.72 36.96 -22.70
CA THR A 11 4.55 36.36 -22.05
C THR A 11 4.61 36.69 -20.58
N ILE A 12 3.53 37.27 -20.07
CA ILE A 12 3.35 37.52 -18.63
C ILE A 12 2.34 36.49 -18.14
N ASN A 13 2.75 35.64 -17.18
CA ASN A 13 1.83 34.66 -16.60
C ASN A 13 0.82 35.35 -15.65
N ARG A 14 -0.15 34.61 -15.12
CA ARG A 14 -1.17 35.13 -14.19
C ARG A 14 -0.60 35.72 -12.89
N LEU A 15 0.65 35.38 -12.55
CA LEU A 15 1.37 35.84 -11.36
C LEU A 15 2.22 37.10 -11.63
N GLY A 16 2.23 37.60 -12.88
CA GLY A 16 3.05 38.74 -13.29
C GLY A 16 4.47 38.37 -13.69
N ASP A 17 4.85 37.09 -13.67
CA ASP A 17 6.18 36.67 -14.07
C ASP A 17 6.31 36.77 -15.59
N THR A 18 7.37 37.45 -16.04
CA THR A 18 7.58 37.77 -17.45
C THR A 18 8.64 36.86 -18.04
N THR A 19 8.27 36.08 -19.05
CA THR A 19 9.21 35.44 -19.98
C THR A 19 9.43 36.39 -21.13
N THR A 20 10.68 36.72 -21.44
CA THR A 20 11.02 37.61 -22.57
C THR A 20 11.64 36.85 -23.73
N PHE A 21 11.34 37.30 -24.94
CA PHE A 21 11.76 36.69 -26.19
C PHE A 21 12.53 37.72 -27.01
N ALA A 22 13.85 37.54 -27.14
CA ALA A 22 14.67 38.42 -27.98
C ALA A 22 14.67 37.91 -29.42
N ARG A 23 14.57 38.83 -30.38
CA ARG A 23 14.60 38.51 -31.81
C ARG A 23 15.62 39.35 -32.57
N THR A 24 16.16 38.76 -33.62
CA THR A 24 16.99 39.45 -34.61
C THR A 24 16.55 39.00 -36.00
N SER A 25 16.23 39.95 -36.88
CA SER A 25 15.72 39.68 -38.24
C SER A 25 14.54 38.69 -38.25
N GLY A 26 13.59 38.87 -37.32
CA GLY A 26 12.39 38.04 -37.19
C GLY A 26 12.59 36.66 -36.56
N ARG A 27 13.77 36.36 -36.00
CA ARG A 27 14.05 35.05 -35.38
C ARG A 27 14.41 35.13 -33.93
N LEU A 28 13.94 34.14 -33.17
CA LEU A 28 14.17 34.02 -31.74
C LEU A 28 15.64 33.70 -31.46
N THR A 29 16.38 34.65 -30.88
CA THR A 29 17.79 34.47 -30.53
C THR A 29 17.96 34.08 -29.07
N SER A 30 17.06 34.53 -28.19
CA SER A 30 17.06 34.12 -26.79
C SER A 30 15.67 34.09 -26.17
N VAL A 31 15.51 33.21 -25.18
CA VAL A 31 14.37 33.19 -24.26
C VAL A 31 14.92 33.35 -22.86
N THR A 32 14.56 34.45 -22.19
CA THR A 32 14.94 34.66 -20.80
C THR A 32 13.77 34.28 -19.91
N LEU A 33 14.02 33.30 -19.05
CA LEU A 33 13.05 32.79 -18.10
C LEU A 33 12.70 33.85 -17.05
N PRO A 34 11.48 33.81 -16.48
CA PRO A 34 11.14 34.67 -15.38
C PRO A 34 11.96 34.34 -14.14
N ARG A 35 12.30 35.39 -13.35
CA ARG A 35 13.05 35.32 -12.09
C ARG A 35 14.48 34.73 -12.27
N GLY A 36 15.50 35.52 -11.95
CA GLY A 36 16.92 35.12 -12.04
C GLY A 36 17.59 35.17 -13.41
N GLY A 37 16.89 35.54 -14.49
CA GLY A 37 17.52 35.89 -15.76
C GLY A 37 18.20 34.74 -16.50
N LEU A 38 17.83 33.49 -16.22
CA LEU A 38 18.33 32.32 -16.94
C LEU A 38 17.89 32.38 -18.41
N THR A 39 18.83 32.23 -19.33
CA THR A 39 18.58 32.43 -20.75
C THR A 39 18.89 31.17 -21.57
N TYR A 40 17.92 30.76 -22.39
CA TYR A 40 18.16 29.84 -23.50
C TYR A 40 18.61 30.63 -24.72
N MET A 41 19.67 30.18 -25.37
CA MET A 41 20.16 30.78 -26.61
C MET A 41 19.87 29.89 -27.81
N PHE A 42 19.54 30.52 -28.93
CA PHE A 42 19.17 29.86 -30.17
C PHE A 42 20.08 30.36 -31.29
N ALA A 43 20.75 29.44 -31.97
CA ALA A 43 21.61 29.75 -33.11
C ALA A 43 21.06 29.10 -34.38
N TYR A 44 21.22 29.80 -35.50
CA TYR A 44 20.71 29.40 -36.82
C TYR A 44 21.87 29.19 -37.80
N ASP A 45 21.70 28.26 -38.75
CA ASP A 45 22.67 28.03 -39.83
C ASP A 45 22.61 29.12 -40.92
N GLY A 46 23.52 29.05 -41.90
CA GLY A 46 23.56 29.98 -43.04
C GLY A 46 22.30 29.96 -43.93
N ASN A 47 21.52 28.87 -43.87
CA ASN A 47 20.22 28.71 -44.51
C ASN A 47 19.06 29.11 -43.60
N GLN A 48 19.36 29.81 -42.51
CA GLN A 48 18.39 30.44 -41.65
C GLN A 48 17.52 29.44 -40.85
N LYS A 49 17.96 28.19 -40.66
CA LYS A 49 17.28 27.15 -39.87
C LYS A 49 17.93 26.95 -38.50
N LEU A 50 17.15 26.52 -37.49
CA LEU A 50 17.65 26.34 -36.13
C LEU A 50 18.71 25.22 -36.11
N ALA A 51 19.92 25.55 -35.68
CA ALA A 51 21.08 24.64 -35.68
C ALA A 51 21.51 24.25 -34.27
N GLN A 52 21.27 25.10 -33.27
CA GLN A 52 21.66 24.81 -31.89
C GLN A 52 20.74 25.52 -30.90
N VAL A 53 20.40 24.80 -29.83
CA VAL A 53 19.81 25.37 -28.61
C VAL A 53 20.81 25.16 -27.48
N THR A 54 21.16 26.25 -26.81
CA THR A 54 22.04 26.23 -25.64
C THR A 54 21.20 26.54 -24.42
N ALA A 55 21.02 25.54 -23.54
CA ALA A 55 20.35 25.74 -22.26
C ALA A 55 21.29 26.42 -21.25
N PRO A 56 20.76 27.05 -20.18
CA PRO A 56 21.58 27.62 -19.12
C PRO A 56 22.63 26.62 -18.60
N ALA A 57 23.87 27.08 -18.48
CA ALA A 57 24.98 26.24 -18.06
C ALA A 57 24.87 25.85 -16.58
N VAL A 58 25.29 24.62 -16.26
CA VAL A 58 25.45 24.16 -14.88
C VAL A 58 26.94 24.08 -14.60
N ALA A 59 27.42 24.77 -13.57
CA ALA A 59 28.84 24.81 -13.21
C ALA A 59 29.78 25.15 -14.40
N GLY A 60 29.33 26.03 -15.30
CA GLY A 60 30.10 26.46 -16.48
C GLY A 60 30.11 25.48 -17.66
N ALA A 61 29.54 24.28 -17.53
CA ALA A 61 29.45 23.34 -18.65
C ALA A 61 28.28 23.71 -19.60
N PRO A 62 28.53 23.91 -20.90
CA PRO A 62 27.47 24.21 -21.86
C PRO A 62 26.58 22.98 -22.08
N ARG A 63 25.28 23.21 -22.20
CA ARG A 63 24.26 22.18 -22.45
C ARG A 63 23.66 22.40 -23.82
N ASN A 64 24.38 21.93 -24.83
CA ASN A 64 24.06 22.17 -26.23
C ASN A 64 23.27 21.00 -26.80
N VAL A 65 22.13 21.30 -27.40
CA VAL A 65 21.46 20.40 -28.34
C VAL A 65 21.73 20.95 -29.73
N THR A 66 22.37 20.17 -30.59
CA THR A 66 22.62 20.57 -31.98
C THR A 66 21.69 19.81 -32.92
N ALA A 67 21.25 20.48 -33.97
CA ALA A 67 20.39 19.97 -35.01
C ALA A 67 21.07 20.18 -36.36
N SER A 68 21.09 19.15 -37.21
CA SER A 68 21.51 19.32 -38.61
C SER A 68 20.30 19.22 -39.52
N MET A 69 20.27 20.12 -40.51
CA MET A 69 19.18 20.26 -41.46
C MET A 69 19.70 20.05 -42.89
N THR A 70 18.98 19.28 -43.70
CA THR A 70 19.26 19.14 -45.14
C THR A 70 17.96 19.36 -45.91
N SER A 71 18.00 20.17 -46.96
CA SER A 71 16.82 20.54 -47.77
C SER A 71 15.64 21.01 -46.92
N GLY A 72 15.92 21.74 -45.82
CA GLY A 72 14.92 22.25 -44.90
C GLY A 72 14.32 21.23 -43.92
N ARG A 73 14.87 20.02 -43.78
CA ARG A 73 14.38 18.95 -42.90
C ARG A 73 15.43 18.53 -41.87
N LEU A 74 14.99 18.21 -40.66
CA LEU A 74 15.85 17.71 -39.57
C LEU A 74 16.35 16.31 -39.89
N ILE A 75 17.67 16.12 -39.96
CA ILE A 75 18.30 14.82 -40.23
C ILE A 75 18.98 14.21 -39.01
N THR A 76 19.51 15.04 -38.11
CA THR A 76 20.15 14.60 -36.87
C THR A 76 19.84 15.55 -35.73
N LEU A 77 19.75 14.99 -34.52
CA LEU A 77 19.73 15.74 -33.27
C LEU A 77 20.78 15.12 -32.35
N THR A 78 21.71 15.94 -31.88
CA THR A 78 22.76 15.54 -30.93
C THR A 78 22.43 16.15 -29.58
N ASP A 79 22.40 15.32 -28.55
CA ASP A 79 22.14 15.74 -27.18
C ASP A 79 23.41 16.30 -26.47
N PRO A 80 23.28 16.87 -25.26
CA PRO A 80 24.41 17.37 -24.48
C PRO A 80 25.49 16.34 -24.14
N ASP A 81 25.19 15.04 -24.19
CA ASP A 81 26.14 13.93 -24.03
C ASP A 81 26.78 13.45 -25.35
N GLY A 82 26.42 14.05 -26.49
CA GLY A 82 27.03 13.80 -27.80
C GLY A 82 26.42 12.62 -28.57
N PHE A 83 25.37 12.00 -28.06
CA PHE A 83 24.66 10.92 -28.73
C PHE A 83 23.66 11.46 -29.75
N VAL A 84 23.57 10.77 -30.88
CA VAL A 84 22.84 11.24 -32.07
C VAL A 84 21.56 10.43 -32.24
N THR A 85 20.45 11.13 -32.39
CA THR A 85 19.21 10.60 -32.97
C THR A 85 19.17 10.99 -34.44
N THR A 86 18.88 10.05 -35.34
CA THR A 86 18.79 10.34 -36.79
C THR A 86 17.37 10.21 -37.30
N PHE A 87 17.05 10.97 -38.35
CA PHE A 87 15.73 11.03 -38.95
C PHE A 87 15.86 10.92 -40.48
N ALA A 88 15.10 10.01 -41.07
CA ALA A 88 14.97 9.89 -42.51
C ALA A 88 13.59 10.40 -42.96
N HIS A 89 13.54 11.12 -44.08
CA HIS A 89 12.32 11.73 -44.62
C HIS A 89 12.04 11.24 -46.04
N SER A 90 10.77 11.25 -46.45
CA SER A 90 10.35 10.79 -47.78
C SER A 90 10.90 11.69 -48.89
N PRO A 91 11.58 11.15 -49.91
CA PRO A 91 12.02 11.95 -51.05
C PRO A 91 10.84 12.38 -51.94
N THR A 92 9.72 11.65 -51.92
CA THR A 92 8.57 11.84 -52.80
C THR A 92 7.39 12.58 -52.15
N VAL A 93 7.24 12.49 -50.83
CA VAL A 93 6.17 13.16 -50.07
C VAL A 93 6.77 14.21 -49.15
N THR A 94 6.36 15.46 -49.35
CA THR A 94 6.92 16.60 -48.63
C THR A 94 6.60 16.52 -47.14
N ASN A 95 7.60 16.75 -46.28
CA ASN A 95 7.47 16.86 -44.81
C ASN A 95 6.99 15.61 -44.08
N VAL A 96 7.28 14.42 -44.65
CA VAL A 96 6.94 13.13 -44.02
C VAL A 96 8.21 12.41 -43.55
N MET A 97 8.27 12.05 -42.28
CA MET A 97 9.33 11.24 -41.68
C MET A 97 9.07 9.74 -41.94
N MET A 98 10.06 9.01 -42.48
CA MET A 98 9.95 7.57 -42.76
C MET A 98 10.63 6.68 -41.71
N SER A 99 11.69 7.17 -41.08
CA SER A 99 12.30 6.44 -39.97
C SER A 99 13.00 7.37 -38.99
N ARG A 100 13.16 6.88 -37.78
CA ARG A 100 13.94 7.49 -36.71
C ARG A 100 14.86 6.41 -36.14
N ARG A 101 16.15 6.71 -36.01
CA ARG A 101 17.06 5.89 -35.21
C ARG A 101 17.30 6.54 -33.87
N ASP A 102 17.20 5.74 -32.81
CA ASP A 102 17.53 6.18 -31.46
C ASP A 102 19.05 6.29 -31.26
N LYS A 103 19.48 6.61 -30.03
CA LYS A 103 20.89 6.85 -29.68
C LYS A 103 21.74 5.58 -29.65
N HIS A 104 21.11 4.41 -29.79
CA HIS A 104 21.75 3.12 -30.00
C HIS A 104 21.72 2.69 -31.48
N ASN A 105 21.34 3.60 -32.39
CA ASN A 105 21.20 3.36 -33.82
C ASN A 105 20.08 2.34 -34.17
N ARG A 106 19.13 2.14 -33.27
CA ARG A 106 18.00 1.20 -33.46
C ARG A 106 16.87 1.93 -34.16
N GLU A 107 16.35 1.33 -35.21
CA GLU A 107 15.40 1.98 -36.11
C GLU A 107 13.94 1.72 -35.72
N ARG A 108 13.17 2.80 -35.73
CA ARG A 108 11.71 2.78 -35.80
C ARG A 108 11.29 3.35 -37.14
N THR A 109 10.44 2.63 -37.86
CA THR A 109 9.91 3.06 -39.16
C THR A 109 8.50 3.59 -39.04
N PHE A 110 8.12 4.45 -39.99
CA PHE A 110 6.82 5.08 -40.13
C PHE A 110 6.40 4.99 -41.60
N THR A 111 5.38 4.20 -41.88
CA THR A 111 4.81 4.11 -43.23
C THR A 111 3.62 5.05 -43.34
N HIS A 112 3.45 5.68 -44.49
CA HIS A 112 2.37 6.62 -44.75
C HIS A 112 1.54 6.15 -45.95
N ASP A 113 0.25 6.48 -45.96
CA ASP A 113 -0.63 6.18 -47.08
C ASP A 113 -0.49 7.21 -48.22
N GLY A 114 -1.23 7.01 -49.31
CA GLY A 114 -1.22 7.91 -50.47
C GLY A 114 -1.71 9.33 -50.19
N THR A 115 -2.34 9.58 -49.03
CA THR A 115 -2.74 10.93 -48.57
C THR A 115 -1.68 11.57 -47.67
N GLY A 116 -0.57 10.87 -47.40
CA GLY A 116 0.49 11.33 -46.50
C GLY A 116 0.15 11.18 -45.02
N ARG A 117 -0.89 10.41 -44.65
CA ARG A 117 -1.23 10.11 -43.25
C ARG A 117 -0.45 8.88 -42.77
N LEU A 118 -0.12 8.84 -41.48
CA LEU A 118 0.56 7.70 -40.87
C LEU A 118 -0.32 6.45 -41.02
N ALA A 119 0.25 5.36 -41.54
CA ALA A 119 -0.42 4.10 -41.82
C ALA A 119 0.15 2.94 -40.97
N ALA A 120 1.42 3.00 -40.58
CA ALA A 120 1.96 2.11 -39.56
C ALA A 120 3.22 2.69 -38.89
N THR A 121 3.52 2.20 -37.68
CA THR A 121 4.82 2.35 -37.05
C THR A 121 5.37 0.98 -36.67
N ALA A 122 6.67 0.76 -36.90
CA ALA A 122 7.30 -0.53 -36.64
C ALA A 122 8.61 -0.38 -35.86
N VAL A 123 8.87 -1.28 -34.91
CA VAL A 123 10.13 -1.37 -34.15
C VAL A 123 10.55 -2.82 -34.00
N TYR A 124 11.82 -3.13 -34.26
CA TYR A 124 12.35 -4.48 -34.05
C TYR A 124 12.65 -4.69 -32.57
N ALA A 125 12.43 -5.90 -32.02
CA ALA A 125 12.65 -6.22 -30.61
C ALA A 125 14.11 -6.58 -30.25
N GLY A 126 14.99 -6.72 -31.25
CA GLY A 126 16.43 -6.93 -31.04
C GLY A 126 17.23 -6.87 -32.34
N ALA A 127 18.56 -6.80 -32.21
CA ALA A 127 19.47 -6.93 -33.35
C ALA A 127 19.33 -8.35 -33.95
N GLY A 128 18.97 -8.43 -35.23
CA GLY A 128 18.71 -9.71 -35.91
C GLY A 128 17.26 -10.22 -35.86
N SER A 129 16.33 -9.50 -35.23
CA SER A 129 14.90 -9.83 -35.30
C SER A 129 14.40 -9.72 -36.75
N THR A 130 13.78 -10.77 -37.29
CA THR A 130 13.28 -10.78 -38.68
C THR A 130 11.93 -10.10 -38.84
N SER A 131 11.15 -9.98 -37.76
CA SER A 131 9.81 -9.37 -37.77
C SER A 131 9.74 -8.17 -36.81
N PRO A 132 9.21 -7.01 -37.24
CA PRO A 132 9.02 -5.87 -36.35
C PRO A 132 7.69 -5.91 -35.61
N ILE A 133 7.68 -5.37 -34.39
CA ILE A 133 6.49 -4.99 -33.63
C ILE A 133 5.83 -3.83 -34.38
N THR A 134 4.63 -4.04 -34.92
CA THR A 134 4.01 -3.08 -35.85
C THR A 134 2.64 -2.63 -35.38
N TRP A 135 2.43 -1.34 -35.15
CA TRP A 135 1.08 -0.78 -35.01
C TRP A 135 0.63 -0.25 -36.37
N ALA A 136 -0.44 -0.82 -36.92
CA ALA A 136 -1.04 -0.31 -38.14
C ALA A 136 -2.24 0.59 -37.81
N MET A 137 -2.49 1.55 -38.67
CA MET A 137 -3.58 2.51 -38.50
C MET A 137 -4.13 2.91 -39.85
N CYS A 138 -5.44 3.14 -39.91
CA CYS A 138 -6.09 3.73 -41.07
C CYS A 138 -6.93 4.90 -40.57
N ALA A 139 -6.48 6.11 -40.89
CA ALA A 139 -7.19 7.33 -40.55
C ALA A 139 -8.57 7.36 -41.22
N ALA A 140 -9.56 7.98 -40.56
CA ALA A 140 -10.91 8.11 -41.09
C ALA A 140 -10.93 8.87 -42.43
N GLU A 141 -10.08 9.89 -42.54
CA GLU A 141 -9.93 10.78 -43.68
C GLU A 141 -9.38 10.07 -44.92
N SER A 142 -8.51 9.06 -44.73
CA SER A 142 -7.89 8.30 -45.83
C SER A 142 -8.86 7.36 -46.53
N ARG A 143 -10.00 7.04 -45.91
CA ARG A 143 -11.00 6.12 -46.47
C ARG A 143 -11.95 6.76 -47.48
N GLY A 144 -11.92 8.08 -47.65
CA GLY A 144 -12.69 8.79 -48.67
C GLY A 144 -12.05 8.84 -50.06
N VAL A 145 -10.85 8.25 -50.22
CA VAL A 145 -10.07 8.25 -51.47
C VAL A 145 -9.92 6.80 -51.94
N MET A 146 -10.20 6.54 -53.23
CA MET A 146 -9.94 5.23 -53.84
C MET A 146 -8.43 4.96 -53.79
N MET A 147 -8.00 3.96 -53.01
CA MET A 147 -6.59 3.62 -52.83
C MET A 147 -6.37 2.11 -52.88
N SER A 148 -5.20 1.68 -53.36
CA SER A 148 -4.71 0.30 -53.22
C SER A 148 -3.98 0.13 -51.89
N GLY A 149 -4.13 -1.01 -51.21
CA GLY A 149 -3.41 -1.36 -49.98
C GLY A 149 -4.26 -1.43 -48.70
N ALA A 150 -3.60 -1.58 -47.53
CA ALA A 150 -4.20 -1.93 -46.24
C ALA A 150 -5.28 -0.96 -45.70
N CYS A 151 -5.31 0.28 -46.20
CA CYS A 151 -6.31 1.29 -45.84
C CYS A 151 -7.29 1.65 -46.96
N GLY A 152 -7.18 1.02 -48.14
CA GLY A 152 -8.04 1.27 -49.29
C GLY A 152 -9.46 0.75 -49.08
N ALA A 153 -10.45 1.63 -49.16
CA ALA A 153 -11.83 1.24 -49.42
C ALA A 153 -12.06 1.29 -50.95
N SER A 154 -12.73 0.27 -51.49
CA SER A 154 -13.17 0.24 -52.90
C SER A 154 -14.37 1.16 -53.19
N THR A 155 -14.94 1.79 -52.16
CA THR A 155 -16.04 2.75 -52.24
C THR A 155 -15.91 3.83 -51.17
N PRO A 156 -16.27 5.10 -51.44
CA PRO A 156 -16.35 6.14 -50.42
C PRO A 156 -17.31 5.72 -49.31
N PRO A 157 -16.88 5.63 -48.05
CA PRO A 157 -17.79 5.30 -46.96
C PRO A 157 -18.74 6.47 -46.73
N ASP A 158 -20.02 6.17 -46.54
CA ASP A 158 -20.97 7.10 -45.92
C ASP A 158 -20.33 7.73 -44.67
N THR A 159 -20.56 9.01 -44.44
CA THR A 159 -20.16 9.75 -43.23
C THR A 159 -20.54 9.04 -41.93
N VAL A 160 -21.61 8.22 -41.92
CA VAL A 160 -22.02 7.38 -40.79
C VAL A 160 -21.01 6.25 -40.48
N ASN A 161 -20.16 5.89 -41.45
CA ASN A 161 -19.16 4.82 -41.40
C ASN A 161 -17.70 5.32 -41.34
N ALA A 162 -17.48 6.65 -41.29
CA ALA A 162 -16.14 7.24 -41.15
C ALA A 162 -15.53 6.87 -39.78
N ARG A 163 -14.40 6.13 -39.81
CA ARG A 163 -13.73 5.65 -38.60
C ARG A 163 -12.22 5.54 -38.77
N THR A 164 -11.50 5.89 -37.73
CA THR A 164 -10.09 5.57 -37.58
C THR A 164 -9.98 4.15 -37.04
N ARG A 165 -9.27 3.28 -37.76
CA ARG A 165 -8.94 1.91 -37.33
C ARG A 165 -7.51 1.90 -36.80
N ILE A 166 -7.28 1.29 -35.64
CA ILE A 166 -5.94 1.07 -35.08
C ILE A 166 -5.79 -0.41 -34.80
N ASP A 167 -4.88 -1.07 -35.51
CA ASP A 167 -4.54 -2.47 -35.29
C ASP A 167 -3.34 -2.53 -34.34
N GLY A 168 -3.50 -3.27 -33.24
CA GLY A 168 -2.44 -3.47 -32.29
C GLY A 168 -1.32 -4.35 -32.86
N PRO A 169 -0.25 -4.54 -32.08
CA PRO A 169 1.01 -5.08 -32.59
C PRO A 169 1.07 -6.60 -32.58
N ARG A 170 0.07 -7.25 -31.98
CA ARG A 170 0.06 -8.69 -31.83
C ARG A 170 -0.50 -9.33 -33.10
N ALA A 171 -0.12 -10.59 -33.35
CA ALA A 171 -0.66 -11.38 -34.44
C ALA A 171 -2.08 -11.91 -34.14
N VAL A 172 -2.92 -11.08 -33.52
CA VAL A 172 -4.33 -11.32 -33.21
C VAL A 172 -5.14 -10.08 -33.60
N ALA A 173 -6.45 -10.21 -33.74
CA ALA A 173 -7.32 -9.08 -34.08
C ALA A 173 -7.54 -8.13 -32.88
N ASP A 174 -6.50 -7.41 -32.44
CA ASP A 174 -6.57 -6.43 -31.36
C ASP A 174 -6.90 -5.00 -31.85
N THR A 175 -7.92 -4.89 -32.72
CA THR A 175 -8.28 -3.67 -33.43
C THR A 175 -9.21 -2.73 -32.64
N TRP A 176 -8.81 -1.48 -32.50
CA TRP A 176 -9.69 -0.38 -32.08
C TRP A 176 -10.35 0.31 -33.27
N ASN A 177 -11.60 0.72 -33.11
CA ASN A 177 -12.31 1.55 -34.09
C ASN A 177 -12.87 2.81 -33.43
N ILE A 178 -12.46 3.98 -33.91
CA ILE A 178 -12.89 5.29 -33.40
C ILE A 178 -13.70 5.96 -34.51
N ALA A 179 -15.01 5.97 -34.37
CA ALA A 179 -15.90 6.66 -35.29
C ALA A 179 -15.99 8.16 -34.94
N VAL A 180 -16.04 8.97 -35.98
CA VAL A 180 -16.10 10.43 -35.89
C VAL A 180 -17.32 10.95 -36.65
N ASN A 181 -17.84 12.11 -36.25
CA ASN A 181 -18.88 12.81 -37.00
C ASN A 181 -18.28 13.69 -38.12
N ARG A 182 -19.12 14.43 -38.85
CA ARG A 182 -18.72 15.36 -39.93
C ARG A 182 -17.72 16.46 -39.51
N TYR A 183 -17.54 16.69 -38.22
CA TYR A 183 -16.63 17.68 -37.66
C TYR A 183 -15.34 17.05 -37.10
N GLY A 184 -15.12 15.75 -37.31
CA GLY A 184 -13.98 15.01 -36.75
C GLY A 184 -14.10 14.70 -35.24
N ALA A 185 -15.24 15.01 -34.61
CA ALA A 185 -15.43 14.74 -33.19
C ALA A 185 -15.87 13.28 -32.95
N VAL A 186 -15.28 12.62 -31.96
CA VAL A 186 -15.57 11.23 -31.60
C VAL A 186 -17.03 11.06 -31.17
N ASN A 187 -17.77 10.16 -31.81
CA ASN A 187 -19.15 9.81 -31.44
C ASN A 187 -19.29 8.36 -30.94
N ARG A 188 -18.36 7.46 -31.32
CA ARG A 188 -18.34 6.07 -30.85
C ARG A 188 -16.92 5.52 -30.85
N ILE A 189 -16.54 4.85 -29.76
CA ILE A 189 -15.30 4.08 -29.65
C ILE A 189 -15.68 2.62 -29.51
N ARG A 190 -15.10 1.74 -30.33
CA ARG A 190 -15.24 0.29 -30.22
C ARG A 190 -13.88 -0.31 -29.92
N ASP A 191 -13.80 -1.04 -28.81
CA ASP A 191 -12.58 -1.72 -28.36
C ASP A 191 -12.33 -3.03 -29.15
N PRO A 192 -11.17 -3.67 -28.98
CA PRO A 192 -10.84 -4.94 -29.64
C PRO A 192 -11.78 -6.10 -29.35
N ARG A 193 -12.49 -6.07 -28.22
CA ARG A 193 -13.48 -7.09 -27.84
C ARG A 193 -14.86 -6.80 -28.44
N GLY A 194 -14.99 -5.67 -29.12
CA GLY A 194 -16.21 -5.21 -29.77
C GLY A 194 -17.13 -4.37 -28.88
N SER A 195 -16.71 -4.06 -27.66
CA SER A 195 -17.43 -3.25 -26.68
C SER A 195 -17.45 -1.80 -27.12
N THR A 196 -18.56 -1.08 -26.95
CA THR A 196 -18.74 0.27 -27.50
C THR A 196 -19.03 1.34 -26.45
N SER A 197 -18.30 2.44 -26.47
CA SER A 197 -18.68 3.69 -25.80
C SER A 197 -19.27 4.67 -26.82
N THR A 198 -20.28 5.45 -26.44
CA THR A 198 -20.92 6.45 -27.31
C THR A 198 -20.99 7.83 -26.69
N PHE A 199 -20.98 8.86 -27.53
CA PHE A 199 -20.96 10.27 -27.12
C PHE A 199 -21.94 11.09 -27.98
N ARG A 200 -22.87 11.81 -27.33
CA ARG A 200 -23.83 12.71 -27.98
C ARG A 200 -23.51 14.18 -27.66
N ARG A 201 -23.90 15.08 -28.57
CA ARG A 201 -23.66 16.52 -28.50
C ARG A 201 -24.89 17.26 -28.99
N ASN A 202 -25.82 17.53 -28.08
CA ASN A 202 -27.13 18.10 -28.42
C ASN A 202 -27.18 19.64 -28.23
N ASP A 203 -26.17 20.23 -27.57
CA ASP A 203 -26.10 21.68 -27.38
C ASP A 203 -25.51 22.36 -28.63
N THR A 204 -26.36 23.07 -29.35
CA THR A 204 -26.00 23.73 -30.62
C THR A 204 -25.06 24.92 -30.43
N ARG A 205 -24.98 25.51 -29.22
CA ARG A 205 -24.03 26.59 -28.90
C ARG A 205 -22.59 26.07 -28.87
N PHE A 206 -22.41 24.79 -28.51
CA PHE A 206 -21.11 24.16 -28.33
C PHE A 206 -21.04 22.79 -29.02
N PRO A 207 -21.02 22.73 -30.37
CA PRO A 207 -21.09 21.47 -31.12
C PRO A 207 -19.92 20.50 -30.88
N GLY A 208 -18.83 20.96 -30.25
CA GLY A 208 -17.70 20.13 -29.82
C GLY A 208 -17.85 19.49 -28.43
N ARG A 209 -18.74 20.00 -27.58
CA ARG A 209 -18.89 19.56 -26.18
C ARG A 209 -19.87 18.40 -26.05
N VAL A 210 -19.53 17.42 -25.20
CA VAL A 210 -20.33 16.22 -24.96
C VAL A 210 -21.48 16.55 -24.01
N THR A 211 -22.72 16.33 -24.44
CA THR A 211 -23.90 16.46 -23.56
C THR A 211 -24.29 15.13 -22.93
N GLU A 212 -23.86 14.01 -23.52
CA GLU A 212 -24.08 12.68 -22.96
C GLU A 212 -22.96 11.71 -23.35
N SER A 213 -22.50 10.90 -22.40
CA SER A 213 -21.58 9.79 -22.64
C SER A 213 -22.15 8.49 -22.07
N VAL A 214 -22.05 7.40 -22.84
CA VAL A 214 -22.47 6.05 -22.43
C VAL A 214 -21.28 5.11 -22.55
N ASP A 215 -20.94 4.43 -21.46
CA ASP A 215 -19.87 3.41 -21.45
C ASP A 215 -20.35 2.07 -22.03
N PRO A 216 -19.46 1.07 -22.23
CA PRO A 216 -19.87 -0.22 -22.79
C PRO A 216 -20.80 -1.04 -21.91
N MET A 217 -20.97 -0.68 -20.64
CA MET A 217 -21.88 -1.31 -19.69
C MET A 217 -23.19 -0.53 -19.53
N GLY A 218 -23.40 0.52 -20.31
CA GLY A 218 -24.61 1.33 -20.31
C GLY A 218 -24.64 2.43 -19.25
N PHE A 219 -23.56 2.65 -18.50
CA PHE A 219 -23.48 3.76 -17.56
C PHE A 219 -23.48 5.07 -18.32
N THR A 220 -24.49 5.91 -18.03
CA THR A 220 -24.78 7.13 -18.77
C THR A 220 -24.51 8.36 -17.90
N GLN A 221 -23.77 9.32 -18.44
CA GLN A 221 -23.55 10.61 -17.81
C GLN A 221 -24.07 11.72 -18.72
N GLN A 222 -24.85 12.64 -18.17
CA GLN A 222 -25.37 13.81 -18.88
C GLN A 222 -24.76 15.10 -18.33
N TYR A 223 -24.55 16.06 -19.22
CA TYR A 223 -23.86 17.32 -18.94
C TYR A 223 -24.65 18.52 -19.48
N SER A 224 -24.75 19.56 -18.66
CA SER A 224 -25.34 20.86 -19.02
C SER A 224 -24.30 21.98 -18.92
N TYR A 225 -24.39 22.97 -19.81
CA TYR A 225 -23.39 24.04 -19.95
C TYR A 225 -23.99 25.45 -19.83
N ASN A 226 -23.24 26.38 -19.22
CA ASN A 226 -23.57 27.81 -19.26
C ASN A 226 -23.17 28.45 -20.62
N ASP A 227 -23.44 29.74 -20.80
CA ASP A 227 -23.15 30.48 -22.05
C ASP A 227 -21.66 30.65 -22.38
N ARG A 228 -20.76 30.27 -21.46
CA ARG A 228 -19.32 30.19 -21.71
C ARG A 228 -18.82 28.77 -21.96
N GLY A 229 -19.71 27.77 -21.90
CA GLY A 229 -19.38 26.37 -22.10
C GLY A 229 -18.82 25.67 -20.87
N ASN A 230 -18.97 26.24 -19.67
CA ASN A 230 -18.60 25.60 -18.41
C ASN A 230 -19.70 24.63 -17.95
N VAL A 231 -19.32 23.48 -17.38
CA VAL A 231 -20.28 22.44 -16.93
C VAL A 231 -21.01 22.91 -15.67
N VAL A 232 -22.31 23.21 -15.74
CA VAL A 232 -23.12 23.64 -14.58
C VAL A 232 -23.80 22.48 -13.87
N GLN A 233 -24.02 21.37 -14.58
CA GLN A 233 -24.62 20.17 -14.00
C GLN A 233 -24.05 18.91 -14.65
N ARG A 234 -23.79 17.89 -13.83
CA ARG A 234 -23.55 16.51 -14.27
C ARG A 234 -24.59 15.60 -13.62
N VAL A 235 -25.25 14.76 -14.39
CA VAL A 235 -26.18 13.73 -13.89
C VAL A 235 -25.65 12.36 -14.28
N ASP A 236 -25.45 11.50 -13.28
CA ASP A 236 -25.08 10.11 -13.49
C ASP A 236 -26.40 9.30 -13.50
N LEU A 237 -26.81 8.72 -14.64
CA LEU A 237 -28.10 8.06 -14.81
C LEU A 237 -28.05 6.55 -14.53
N ASN A 238 -29.11 6.01 -13.92
CA ASN A 238 -29.31 4.57 -13.66
C ASN A 238 -28.13 3.87 -12.96
N VAL A 239 -27.37 4.63 -12.18
CA VAL A 239 -26.07 4.27 -11.58
C VAL A 239 -26.14 3.01 -10.72
N PHE A 240 -27.25 2.81 -10.02
CA PHE A 240 -27.49 1.69 -9.09
C PHE A 240 -28.48 0.66 -9.65
N GLY A 241 -28.82 0.72 -10.94
CA GLY A 241 -29.89 -0.09 -11.52
C GLY A 241 -31.31 0.32 -11.08
N SER A 242 -31.47 1.57 -10.62
CA SER A 242 -32.73 2.15 -10.13
C SER A 242 -33.05 3.47 -10.84
N THR A 243 -34.21 4.07 -10.55
CA THR A 243 -34.62 5.40 -11.06
C THR A 243 -33.88 6.57 -10.41
N VAL A 244 -33.01 6.32 -9.44
CA VAL A 244 -32.30 7.37 -8.69
C VAL A 244 -31.01 7.74 -9.42
N SER A 245 -30.88 9.02 -9.78
CA SER A 245 -29.73 9.55 -10.54
C SER A 245 -29.01 10.63 -9.74
N PRO A 246 -27.78 10.38 -9.26
CA PRO A 246 -26.95 11.39 -8.60
C PRO A 246 -26.70 12.61 -9.49
N SER A 247 -26.91 13.81 -8.94
CA SER A 247 -26.67 15.08 -9.64
C SER A 247 -25.63 15.92 -8.93
N TYR A 248 -24.67 16.44 -9.69
CA TYR A 248 -23.61 17.34 -9.23
C TYR A 248 -23.83 18.71 -9.88
N GLY A 249 -23.81 19.76 -9.08
CA GLY A 249 -24.00 21.15 -9.54
C GLY A 249 -22.72 21.97 -9.41
N TYR A 250 -22.51 22.92 -10.32
CA TYR A 250 -21.37 23.84 -10.30
C TYR A 250 -21.84 25.26 -10.61
N VAL A 251 -21.45 26.19 -9.74
CA VAL A 251 -21.67 27.62 -9.91
C VAL A 251 -20.35 28.26 -10.30
N TYR A 252 -20.37 29.12 -11.31
CA TYR A 252 -19.19 29.82 -11.79
C TYR A 252 -19.35 31.32 -11.60
N GLY A 253 -18.21 31.97 -11.42
CA GLY A 253 -18.11 33.41 -11.54
C GLY A 253 -18.21 34.15 -10.22
N SER A 254 -17.24 35.03 -10.02
CA SER A 254 -17.29 36.19 -9.13
C SER A 254 -17.03 37.45 -9.96
N ALA A 255 -17.23 38.64 -9.40
CA ALA A 255 -16.87 39.89 -10.08
C ALA A 255 -15.36 39.93 -10.44
N GLN A 256 -14.53 39.20 -9.68
CA GLN A 256 -13.08 39.16 -9.80
C GLN A 256 -12.58 38.04 -10.73
N TRP A 257 -13.27 36.89 -10.75
CA TRP A 257 -12.89 35.74 -11.57
C TRP A 257 -14.11 35.04 -12.19
N PRO A 258 -14.50 35.41 -13.42
CA PRO A 258 -15.76 35.00 -14.02
C PRO A 258 -15.88 33.51 -14.41
N ASP A 259 -14.77 32.79 -14.58
CA ASP A 259 -14.75 31.37 -14.98
C ASP A 259 -14.32 30.40 -13.86
N GLY A 260 -14.07 30.91 -12.65
CA GLY A 260 -13.79 30.07 -11.49
C GLY A 260 -15.05 29.44 -10.93
N VAL A 261 -14.97 28.17 -10.52
CA VAL A 261 -16.02 27.52 -9.74
C VAL A 261 -16.09 28.18 -8.36
N THR A 262 -17.19 28.85 -8.06
CA THR A 262 -17.43 29.45 -6.74
C THR A 262 -18.09 28.46 -5.80
N THR A 263 -18.98 27.59 -6.30
CA THR A 263 -19.64 26.56 -5.47
C THR A 263 -19.80 25.25 -6.23
N MET A 264 -19.53 24.13 -5.55
CA MET A 264 -19.81 22.77 -6.02
C MET A 264 -20.86 22.12 -5.11
N TYR A 265 -21.91 21.53 -5.68
CA TYR A 265 -22.95 20.79 -4.98
C TYR A 265 -22.83 19.29 -5.23
N MET A 266 -23.01 18.50 -4.17
CA MET A 266 -22.98 17.03 -4.18
C MET A 266 -24.40 16.45 -4.23
N PRO A 267 -24.58 15.21 -4.72
CA PRO A 267 -25.89 14.56 -4.86
C PRO A 267 -26.74 14.49 -3.59
N MET A 268 -26.12 14.40 -2.41
CA MET A 268 -26.82 14.39 -1.12
C MET A 268 -26.95 15.78 -0.46
N GLY A 269 -26.69 16.87 -1.19
CA GLY A 269 -26.87 18.26 -0.74
C GLY A 269 -25.64 18.92 -0.10
N GLY A 270 -24.53 18.20 0.03
CA GLY A 270 -23.26 18.77 0.50
C GLY A 270 -22.69 19.78 -0.49
N TRP A 271 -21.84 20.70 -0.03
CA TRP A 271 -21.24 21.70 -0.91
C TRP A 271 -19.83 22.11 -0.49
N VAL A 272 -19.11 22.69 -1.45
CA VAL A 272 -17.79 23.32 -1.25
C VAL A 272 -17.77 24.65 -1.99
N GLU A 273 -17.41 25.72 -1.29
CA GLU A 273 -17.29 27.09 -1.80
C GLU A 273 -15.82 27.52 -1.90
N PHE A 274 -15.54 28.35 -2.88
CA PHE A 274 -14.23 28.94 -3.17
C PHE A 274 -14.35 30.45 -3.37
N THR A 275 -13.40 31.21 -2.81
CA THR A 275 -13.23 32.63 -3.12
C THR A 275 -11.89 32.85 -3.81
N TYR A 276 -11.82 33.88 -4.66
CA TYR A 276 -10.66 34.16 -5.50
C TYR A 276 -10.22 35.62 -5.41
N ASP A 277 -8.94 35.91 -5.62
CA ASP A 277 -8.47 37.25 -5.93
C ASP A 277 -8.68 37.59 -7.43
N SER A 278 -8.32 38.81 -7.84
CA SER A 278 -8.40 39.26 -9.25
C SER A 278 -7.45 38.54 -10.22
N ARG A 279 -6.56 37.66 -9.71
CA ARG A 279 -5.61 36.84 -10.48
C ARG A 279 -6.02 35.36 -10.50
N GLY A 280 -7.20 35.03 -9.94
CA GLY A 280 -7.72 33.67 -9.84
C GLY A 280 -7.03 32.80 -8.80
N ASN A 281 -6.27 33.38 -7.87
CA ASN A 281 -5.73 32.65 -6.72
C ASN A 281 -6.84 32.38 -5.72
N VAL A 282 -6.94 31.14 -5.22
CA VAL A 282 -7.94 30.77 -4.20
C VAL A 282 -7.56 31.46 -2.89
N LEU A 283 -8.44 32.31 -2.36
CA LEU A 283 -8.26 33.00 -1.07
C LEU A 283 -8.85 32.18 0.10
N SER A 284 -9.96 31.48 -0.15
CA SER A 284 -10.53 30.55 0.82
C SER A 284 -11.20 29.37 0.16
N ARG A 285 -11.19 28.24 0.86
CA ARG A 285 -12.03 27.07 0.57
C ARG A 285 -12.87 26.77 1.81
N GLN A 286 -14.16 26.54 1.63
CA GLN A 286 -15.09 26.26 2.72
C GLN A 286 -15.99 25.09 2.32
N ASP A 287 -16.23 24.16 3.23
CA ASP A 287 -17.23 23.10 3.04
C ASP A 287 -18.54 23.40 3.77
N ALA A 288 -19.48 22.46 3.71
CA ALA A 288 -20.81 22.59 4.30
C ALA A 288 -20.84 22.86 5.82
N ARG A 289 -19.70 22.84 6.54
CA ARG A 289 -19.61 23.20 7.96
C ARG A 289 -19.53 24.70 8.23
N GLY A 290 -19.49 25.55 7.21
CA GLY A 290 -19.41 26.98 7.44
C GLY A 290 -17.97 27.46 7.75
N ALA A 291 -17.85 28.51 8.57
CA ALA A 291 -16.56 29.02 9.03
C ALA A 291 -15.67 27.96 9.72
N ALA A 292 -16.29 26.97 10.38
CA ALA A 292 -15.60 25.85 11.02
C ALA A 292 -14.87 24.93 10.02
N GLY A 293 -15.27 24.90 8.74
CA GLY A 293 -14.59 24.15 7.68
C GLY A 293 -13.73 25.02 6.76
N ARG A 294 -13.53 26.30 7.09
CA ARG A 294 -12.87 27.27 6.20
C ARG A 294 -11.35 27.19 6.34
N MET A 295 -10.69 26.99 5.20
CA MET A 295 -9.26 27.21 5.02
C MET A 295 -9.03 28.53 4.30
N THR A 296 -8.00 29.28 4.72
CA THR A 296 -7.58 30.50 4.02
C THR A 296 -6.15 30.40 3.52
N PHE A 297 -5.89 31.08 2.41
CA PHE A 297 -4.62 31.07 1.69
C PHE A 297 -4.15 32.51 1.53
N SER A 298 -2.89 32.78 1.86
CA SER A 298 -2.28 34.10 1.73
C SER A 298 -1.13 34.06 0.73
N TYR A 299 -1.01 35.12 -0.08
CA TYR A 299 -0.03 35.23 -1.16
C TYR A 299 0.94 36.39 -0.90
N GLY A 300 2.19 36.26 -1.34
CA GLY A 300 3.24 37.25 -1.10
C GLY A 300 2.97 38.59 -1.79
N ALA A 301 3.37 39.68 -1.14
CA ALA A 301 3.18 41.04 -1.64
C ALA A 301 4.03 41.31 -2.90
N ALA A 302 3.53 42.20 -3.76
CA ALA A 302 4.27 42.68 -4.93
C ALA A 302 5.64 43.26 -4.53
N GLY A 303 6.67 43.05 -5.37
CA GLY A 303 8.04 43.53 -5.10
C GLY A 303 8.87 42.62 -4.19
N THR A 304 8.32 41.52 -3.68
CA THR A 304 9.07 40.49 -2.94
C THR A 304 9.45 39.31 -3.84
N SER A 305 10.43 38.50 -3.44
CA SER A 305 10.75 37.23 -4.13
C SER A 305 9.58 36.23 -4.11
N ALA A 306 8.60 36.42 -3.22
CA ALA A 306 7.40 35.60 -3.10
C ALA A 306 6.15 36.26 -3.73
N ALA A 307 6.31 37.32 -4.53
CA ALA A 307 5.20 38.06 -5.10
C ALA A 307 4.21 37.12 -5.82
N ASN A 308 2.94 37.19 -5.41
CA ASN A 308 1.82 36.38 -5.89
C ASN A 308 1.96 34.84 -5.70
N LEU A 309 2.98 34.38 -4.98
CA LEU A 309 3.15 32.98 -4.59
C LEU A 309 2.51 32.72 -3.22
N LEU A 310 2.04 31.49 -2.98
CA LEU A 310 1.41 31.10 -1.71
C LEU A 310 2.45 31.18 -0.58
N VAL A 311 2.22 31.98 0.45
CA VAL A 311 3.15 32.15 1.59
C VAL A 311 2.60 31.61 2.90
N ALA A 312 1.27 31.47 3.03
CA ALA A 312 0.66 30.91 4.23
C ALA A 312 -0.65 30.16 3.96
N VAL A 313 -0.89 29.11 4.74
CA VAL A 313 -2.16 28.37 4.79
C VAL A 313 -2.66 28.30 6.23
N VAL A 314 -3.89 28.76 6.45
CA VAL A 314 -4.56 28.69 7.75
C VAL A 314 -5.62 27.61 7.69
N HIS A 315 -5.47 26.58 8.54
CA HIS A 315 -6.42 25.46 8.63
C HIS A 315 -7.65 25.83 9.47
N PRO A 316 -8.77 25.08 9.34
CA PRO A 316 -9.97 25.32 10.14
C PRO A 316 -9.69 24.96 11.60
N THR A 317 -9.65 25.98 12.48
CA THR A 317 -9.67 26.01 13.96
C THR A 317 -8.89 27.24 14.46
N VAL A 318 -9.45 28.43 14.23
CA VAL A 318 -9.02 29.65 14.94
C VAL A 318 -10.16 30.06 15.86
N LEU A 319 -10.10 29.59 17.12
CA LEU A 319 -10.55 30.44 18.22
C LEU A 319 -9.85 31.79 18.02
N ALA A 320 -10.63 32.87 17.98
CA ALA A 320 -10.16 34.22 17.70
C ALA A 320 -8.82 34.53 18.41
N GLY A 321 -7.78 34.88 17.64
CA GLY A 321 -6.46 35.30 18.17
C GLY A 321 -5.29 34.30 18.05
N ARG A 322 -5.39 33.21 17.30
CA ARG A 322 -4.27 32.25 17.09
C ARG A 322 -3.41 32.58 15.85
N THR A 323 -2.10 32.36 15.93
CA THR A 323 -1.07 32.64 14.90
C THR A 323 -0.44 31.37 14.28
N ASP A 324 -1.06 30.20 14.42
CA ASP A 324 -0.49 28.93 13.93
C ASP A 324 -0.88 28.70 12.45
N PHE A 325 0.05 28.93 11.52
CA PHE A 325 -0.16 28.70 10.08
C PHE A 325 1.03 27.99 9.45
N ASP A 326 0.75 27.19 8.42
CA ASP A 326 1.80 26.64 7.58
C ASP A 326 2.34 27.77 6.71
N SER A 327 3.66 27.84 6.52
CA SER A 327 4.29 28.91 5.72
C SER A 327 5.31 28.39 4.73
N LEU A 328 5.46 29.14 3.64
CA LEU A 328 6.39 28.85 2.54
C LEU A 328 7.30 30.06 2.30
N GLN A 329 8.57 29.80 2.06
CA GLN A 329 9.55 30.80 1.59
C GLN A 329 10.10 30.38 0.23
N TYR A 330 10.55 31.37 -0.54
CA TYR A 330 11.00 31.18 -1.90
C TYR A 330 12.37 31.82 -2.14
N ASP A 331 13.20 31.16 -2.93
CA ASP A 331 14.46 31.70 -3.41
C ASP A 331 14.27 32.78 -4.50
N ALA A 332 15.37 33.33 -5.01
CA ALA A 332 15.35 34.37 -6.05
C ALA A 332 14.77 33.90 -7.40
N LEU A 333 14.70 32.59 -7.64
CA LEU A 333 14.10 31.99 -8.83
C LEU A 333 12.59 31.72 -8.62
N GLY A 334 12.07 31.89 -7.41
CA GLY A 334 10.70 31.57 -7.06
C GLY A 334 10.46 30.10 -6.73
N ASN A 335 11.52 29.32 -6.47
CA ASN A 335 11.39 27.94 -5.99
C ASN A 335 11.23 27.92 -4.47
N VAL A 336 10.51 26.94 -3.91
CA VAL A 336 10.29 26.84 -2.47
C VAL A 336 11.60 26.52 -1.76
N SER A 337 12.16 27.47 -1.00
CA SER A 337 13.37 27.28 -0.21
C SER A 337 13.09 26.70 1.17
N ASP A 338 11.93 27.03 1.75
CA ASP A 338 11.56 26.57 3.09
C ASP A 338 10.06 26.30 3.14
N ALA A 339 9.70 25.18 3.75
CA ALA A 339 8.33 24.86 4.12
C ALA A 339 8.25 24.58 5.62
N ARG A 340 7.35 25.28 6.32
CA ARG A 340 7.21 25.19 7.77
C ARG A 340 5.79 24.80 8.12
N THR A 341 5.63 23.67 8.79
CA THR A 341 4.34 23.23 9.33
C THR A 341 4.22 23.67 10.78
N ALA A 342 3.16 24.39 11.13
CA ALA A 342 2.94 24.82 12.51
C ALA A 342 2.64 23.63 13.43
N SER A 343 3.31 23.59 14.57
CA SER A 343 3.06 22.63 15.65
C SER A 343 3.11 23.35 17.00
N ARG A 344 2.34 22.88 17.99
CA ARG A 344 2.42 23.39 19.38
C ARG A 344 2.97 22.32 20.31
N ILE A 345 3.88 22.72 21.19
CA ILE A 345 4.22 21.96 22.40
C ILE A 345 3.59 22.68 23.60
N GLY A 346 2.94 21.92 24.48
CA GLY A 346 2.42 22.44 25.76
C GLY A 346 1.27 23.46 25.66
N GLY A 347 0.68 23.67 24.47
CA GLY A 347 -0.45 24.57 24.27
C GLY A 347 -0.12 26.05 24.15
N THR A 348 1.10 26.49 24.49
CA THR A 348 1.51 27.91 24.52
C THR A 348 2.63 28.28 23.55
N THR A 349 3.55 27.36 23.21
CA THR A 349 4.68 27.65 22.31
C THR A 349 4.45 27.06 20.91
N THR A 350 4.44 27.93 19.90
CA THR A 350 4.41 27.54 18.48
C THR A 350 5.85 27.28 18.00
N ILE A 351 6.05 26.14 17.39
CA ILE A 351 7.30 25.67 16.82
C ILE A 351 7.01 25.07 15.45
N HIS A 352 7.98 25.14 14.55
CA HIS A 352 7.80 24.64 13.20
C HIS A 352 8.67 23.42 12.95
N ALA A 353 8.10 22.38 12.36
CA ALA A 353 8.92 21.42 11.63
C ALA A 353 9.24 22.06 10.27
N ALA A 354 10.52 22.22 9.95
CA ALA A 354 10.95 22.82 8.71
C ALA A 354 11.54 21.78 7.73
N THR A 355 11.21 21.97 6.46
CA THR A 355 11.94 21.39 5.33
C THR A 355 12.64 22.52 4.61
N HIS A 356 13.95 22.39 4.43
CA HIS A 356 14.81 23.35 3.76
C HIS A 356 15.27 22.76 2.44
N THR A 357 15.09 23.50 1.36
CA THR A 357 15.42 23.07 0.01
C THR A 357 16.39 24.08 -0.58
N THR A 358 17.55 23.60 -1.03
CA THR A 358 18.49 24.42 -1.79
C THR A 358 18.47 23.97 -3.25
N HIS A 359 18.35 24.94 -4.14
CA HIS A 359 18.42 24.72 -5.58
C HIS A 359 19.82 25.06 -6.09
N ASP A 360 20.21 24.46 -7.22
CA ASP A 360 21.40 24.89 -7.95
C ASP A 360 21.14 26.18 -8.76
N ALA A 361 22.18 26.63 -9.48
CA ALA A 361 22.13 27.87 -10.26
C ALA A 361 21.04 27.90 -11.34
N ILE A 362 20.46 26.75 -11.72
CA ILE A 362 19.40 26.67 -12.72
C ILE A 362 18.05 26.24 -12.13
N GLY A 363 17.92 26.18 -10.80
CA GLY A 363 16.67 25.90 -10.09
C GLY A 363 16.37 24.42 -9.83
N ARG A 364 17.30 23.50 -10.09
CA ARG A 364 17.10 22.07 -9.76
C ARG A 364 17.30 21.84 -8.26
N VAL A 365 16.52 20.96 -7.65
CA VAL A 365 16.65 20.60 -6.22
C VAL A 365 17.99 19.87 -5.98
N ALA A 366 18.98 20.59 -5.46
CA ALA A 366 20.31 20.07 -5.19
C ALA A 366 20.43 19.45 -3.80
N ARG A 367 19.66 19.96 -2.82
CA ARG A 367 19.63 19.45 -1.46
C ARG A 367 18.27 19.70 -0.80
N VAL A 368 17.78 18.71 -0.05
CA VAL A 368 16.62 18.84 0.84
C VAL A 368 17.04 18.41 2.24
N CYS A 369 16.82 19.25 3.24
CA CYS A 369 17.09 18.95 4.65
C CYS A 369 15.79 19.05 5.46
N VAL A 370 15.48 18.00 6.22
CA VAL A 370 14.32 17.96 7.12
C VAL A 370 14.82 17.95 8.55
N ASP A 371 14.24 18.78 9.40
CA ASP A 371 14.54 18.79 10.82
C ASP A 371 14.15 17.45 11.47
N THR A 372 15.05 16.86 12.25
CA THR A 372 14.84 15.55 12.92
C THR A 372 14.25 15.70 14.33
N SER A 373 14.24 16.92 14.86
CA SER A 373 13.71 17.26 16.17
C SER A 373 13.09 18.64 16.13
N ILE A 374 12.28 18.95 17.14
CA ILE A 374 11.69 20.29 17.24
C ILE A 374 12.51 21.10 18.25
N GLY A 375 13.01 22.27 17.86
CA GLY A 375 13.90 23.12 18.66
C GLY A 375 14.41 24.34 17.88
N VAL A 376 15.27 25.17 18.49
CA VAL A 376 15.78 26.42 17.88
C VAL A 376 16.84 26.17 16.81
N THR A 377 17.69 25.14 16.99
CA THR A 377 18.68 24.67 16.00
C THR A 377 18.64 23.15 15.92
N PRO A 378 17.63 22.57 15.24
CA PRO A 378 17.45 21.14 15.19
C PRO A 378 18.50 20.44 14.31
N PRO A 379 18.94 19.22 14.66
CA PRO A 379 19.71 18.38 13.75
C PRO A 379 18.87 18.03 12.52
N GLN A 380 19.51 17.90 11.36
CA GLN A 380 18.82 17.71 10.08
C GLN A 380 19.21 16.40 9.41
N GLN A 381 18.25 15.79 8.72
CA GLN A 381 18.49 14.74 7.73
C GLN A 381 18.49 15.38 6.36
N CYS A 382 19.58 15.27 5.62
CA CYS A 382 19.78 15.93 4.34
C CYS A 382 19.97 14.93 3.20
N THR A 383 19.18 15.09 2.14
CA THR A 383 19.36 14.40 0.86
C THR A 383 20.00 15.39 -0.12
N ALA A 384 21.18 15.06 -0.65
CA ALA A 384 21.87 15.82 -1.68
C ALA A 384 21.88 15.04 -2.99
N THR A 385 21.57 15.71 -4.10
CA THR A 385 21.49 15.11 -5.44
C THR A 385 22.48 15.77 -6.38
N LEU A 386 23.31 14.96 -7.03
CA LEU A 386 24.15 15.36 -8.15
C LEU A 386 23.54 14.84 -9.44
N PHE A 387 23.38 15.75 -10.39
CA PHE A 387 22.82 15.46 -11.70
C PHE A 387 23.92 15.32 -12.76
N ASP A 388 23.69 14.47 -13.76
CA ASP A 388 24.51 14.47 -14.96
C ASP A 388 24.16 15.63 -15.91
N ARG A 389 24.83 15.70 -17.08
CA ARG A 389 24.59 16.75 -18.08
C ARG A 389 23.18 16.74 -18.70
N MET A 390 22.48 15.62 -18.53
CA MET A 390 21.11 15.39 -19.01
C MET A 390 20.06 15.61 -17.92
N ASP A 391 20.44 16.21 -16.78
CA ASP A 391 19.59 16.45 -15.61
C ASP A 391 19.07 15.15 -14.94
N ARG A 392 19.78 14.03 -15.09
CA ARG A 392 19.42 12.76 -14.42
C ARG A 392 20.21 12.58 -13.14
N ASP A 393 19.60 12.00 -12.11
CA ASP A 393 20.24 11.70 -10.82
C ASP A 393 21.43 10.75 -11.00
N SER A 394 22.65 11.25 -10.89
CA SER A 394 23.86 10.42 -10.98
C SER A 394 24.28 9.90 -9.61
N VAL A 395 24.26 10.76 -8.59
CA VAL A 395 24.61 10.42 -7.21
C VAL A 395 23.61 11.05 -6.26
N VAL A 396 23.00 10.26 -5.39
CA VAL A 396 22.18 10.77 -4.29
C VAL A 396 22.84 10.39 -2.98
N THR A 397 23.06 11.35 -2.09
CA THR A 397 23.60 11.10 -0.75
C THR A 397 22.60 11.56 0.30
N ILE A 398 22.07 10.62 1.06
CA ILE A 398 21.32 10.93 2.28
C ILE A 398 22.32 10.96 3.42
N SER A 399 22.25 11.96 4.29
CA SER A 399 23.16 12.14 5.43
C SER A 399 22.37 12.58 6.65
N ALA A 400 22.76 12.10 7.82
CA ALA A 400 22.13 12.50 9.06
C ALA A 400 23.08 12.32 10.26
N PRO A 401 22.85 13.04 11.36
CA PRO A 401 23.65 12.91 12.58
C PRO A 401 23.60 11.49 13.18
N LEU A 402 24.75 11.03 13.66
CA LEU A 402 24.94 9.81 14.43
C LEU A 402 25.92 10.07 15.58
N GLY A 403 25.40 10.29 16.79
CA GLY A 403 26.23 10.74 17.93
C GLY A 403 26.86 12.11 17.63
N ALA A 404 28.18 12.23 17.82
CA ALA A 404 28.95 13.41 17.43
C ALA A 404 29.33 13.44 15.93
N GLY A 405 29.09 12.35 15.19
CA GLY A 405 29.44 12.21 13.78
C GLY A 405 28.24 12.29 12.84
N THR A 406 28.47 11.94 11.58
CA THR A 406 27.44 11.85 10.53
C THR A 406 27.49 10.46 9.91
N GLN A 407 26.33 9.88 9.67
CA GLN A 407 26.17 8.69 8.84
C GLN A 407 25.58 9.11 7.48
N SER A 408 25.91 8.40 6.41
CA SER A 408 25.40 8.68 5.07
C SER A 408 25.10 7.42 4.27
N LEU A 409 24.12 7.50 3.38
CA LEU A 409 23.85 6.51 2.35
C LEU A 409 24.08 7.17 0.99
N THR A 410 24.99 6.61 0.19
CA THR A 410 25.24 7.06 -1.17
C THR A 410 24.66 6.05 -2.16
N THR A 411 23.83 6.53 -3.08
CA THR A 411 23.40 5.79 -4.26
C THR A 411 24.07 6.35 -5.50
N ARG A 412 24.47 5.48 -6.41
CA ARG A 412 25.09 5.82 -7.69
C ARG A 412 24.33 5.14 -8.81
N SER A 413 23.89 5.92 -9.79
CA SER A 413 23.10 5.44 -10.92
C SER A 413 23.90 5.59 -12.21
N ARG A 414 23.75 4.64 -13.12
CA ARG A 414 24.18 4.77 -14.52
C ARG A 414 23.03 4.47 -15.46
N TYR A 415 23.00 5.21 -16.54
CA TYR A 415 21.97 5.14 -17.55
C TYR A 415 22.57 4.69 -18.88
N ASP A 416 21.77 3.99 -19.70
CA ASP A 416 22.13 3.80 -21.10
C ASP A 416 21.96 5.10 -21.90
N ARG A 417 22.26 5.06 -23.21
CA ARG A 417 22.16 6.24 -24.08
C ARG A 417 20.72 6.77 -24.19
N GLU A 418 19.69 5.95 -23.97
CA GLU A 418 18.29 6.40 -23.95
C GLU A 418 17.87 6.99 -22.60
N GLY A 419 18.74 6.96 -21.58
CA GLY A 419 18.40 7.41 -20.23
C GLY A 419 17.70 6.37 -19.37
N ARG A 420 17.72 5.08 -19.75
CA ARG A 420 17.18 3.99 -18.92
C ARG A 420 18.21 3.55 -17.89
N LEU A 421 17.78 3.29 -16.66
CA LEU A 421 18.65 2.88 -15.55
C LEU A 421 19.21 1.47 -15.81
N VAL A 422 20.52 1.33 -16.02
CA VAL A 422 21.17 0.03 -16.28
C VAL A 422 21.96 -0.50 -15.10
N TRP A 423 22.29 0.37 -14.14
CA TRP A 423 23.10 0.03 -12.99
C TRP A 423 22.78 0.96 -11.83
N LEU A 424 22.59 0.38 -10.65
CA LEU A 424 22.39 1.08 -9.39
C LEU A 424 23.28 0.44 -8.33
N GLN A 425 24.08 1.27 -7.65
CA GLN A 425 24.84 0.86 -6.48
C GLN A 425 24.41 1.67 -5.27
N ARG A 426 24.31 1.01 -4.12
CA ARG A 426 23.91 1.60 -2.83
C ARG A 426 24.95 1.23 -1.79
N GLN A 427 25.42 2.22 -1.03
CA GLN A 427 26.49 2.02 -0.05
C GLN A 427 26.26 2.90 1.18
N SER A 428 26.26 2.28 2.36
CA SER A 428 26.27 2.98 3.64
C SER A 428 27.69 3.49 3.95
N SER A 429 27.79 4.63 4.64
CA SER A 429 28.99 4.97 5.41
C SER A 429 29.15 3.97 6.56
N LEU A 430 30.38 3.84 7.06
CA LEU A 430 30.62 3.05 8.26
C LEU A 430 29.79 3.57 9.45
N PRO A 431 29.37 2.68 10.37
CA PRO A 431 29.51 1.21 10.31
C PRO A 431 28.46 0.53 9.40
N ASP A 432 28.84 -0.50 8.64
CA ASP A 432 27.97 -1.24 7.69
C ASP A 432 28.04 -2.79 7.85
N SER A 433 28.62 -3.29 8.95
CA SER A 433 28.86 -4.72 9.21
C SER A 433 29.54 -5.49 8.06
N GLY A 434 30.34 -4.83 7.23
CA GLY A 434 31.07 -5.46 6.14
C GLY A 434 30.22 -5.78 4.89
N ILE A 435 29.06 -5.13 4.75
CA ILE A 435 28.22 -5.26 3.56
C ILE A 435 28.90 -4.65 2.33
N GLY A 436 29.55 -3.49 2.45
CA GLY A 436 30.10 -2.79 1.30
C GLY A 436 29.01 -2.26 0.36
N ALA A 437 29.19 -2.45 -0.95
CA ALA A 437 28.36 -1.81 -1.96
C ALA A 437 27.41 -2.80 -2.64
N ILE A 438 26.10 -2.57 -2.51
CA ILE A 438 25.04 -3.41 -3.07
C ILE A 438 24.71 -2.94 -4.48
N THR A 439 24.86 -3.82 -5.48
CA THR A 439 24.70 -3.47 -6.90
C THR A 439 23.52 -4.22 -7.54
N THR A 440 22.70 -3.54 -8.34
CA THR A 440 21.63 -4.14 -9.15
C THR A 440 21.76 -3.65 -10.59
N GLN A 441 21.51 -4.53 -11.56
CA GLN A 441 21.71 -4.23 -12.98
C GLN A 441 20.47 -4.59 -13.79
N TRP A 442 20.26 -3.87 -14.89
CA TRP A 442 19.13 -4.09 -15.80
C TRP A 442 19.56 -4.10 -17.25
N GLN A 443 18.86 -4.92 -18.03
CA GLN A 443 18.98 -4.94 -19.49
C GLN A 443 17.61 -4.70 -20.12
N TYR A 444 17.62 -4.00 -21.24
CA TYR A 444 16.42 -3.63 -21.98
C TYR A 444 16.52 -4.07 -23.43
N ASP A 445 15.39 -4.44 -24.00
CA ASP A 445 15.28 -4.60 -25.44
C ASP A 445 15.25 -3.26 -26.18
N SER A 446 15.23 -3.31 -27.50
CA SER A 446 15.13 -2.16 -28.39
C SER A 446 13.77 -1.45 -28.35
N ALA A 447 12.74 -2.08 -27.79
CA ALA A 447 11.43 -1.48 -27.59
C ALA A 447 11.31 -0.71 -26.26
N GLY A 448 12.33 -0.72 -25.39
CA GLY A 448 12.28 -0.02 -24.11
C GLY A 448 12.01 -0.93 -22.91
N ARG A 449 11.77 -2.22 -23.12
CA ARG A 449 11.21 -3.12 -22.09
C ARG A 449 12.32 -3.85 -21.34
N ARG A 450 12.16 -4.02 -20.02
CA ARG A 450 13.15 -4.66 -19.16
C ARG A 450 13.12 -6.19 -19.35
N ILE A 451 14.13 -6.73 -20.01
CA ILE A 451 14.21 -8.18 -20.31
C ILE A 451 15.00 -8.96 -19.26
N THR A 452 15.86 -8.28 -18.49
CA THR A 452 16.65 -8.93 -17.43
C THR A 452 16.90 -7.98 -16.26
N GLU A 453 16.79 -8.52 -15.06
CA GLU A 453 17.24 -7.89 -13.82
C GLU A 453 18.25 -8.81 -13.14
N THR A 454 19.46 -8.31 -12.86
CA THR A 454 20.49 -9.02 -12.09
C THR A 454 20.53 -8.47 -10.68
N ALA A 455 20.24 -9.35 -9.71
CA ALA A 455 20.29 -9.03 -8.30
C ALA A 455 21.73 -8.90 -7.79
N PRO A 456 21.94 -8.35 -6.57
CA PRO A 456 23.28 -8.18 -6.01
C PRO A 456 24.06 -9.48 -5.77
N ASP A 457 23.37 -10.61 -5.68
CA ASP A 457 23.94 -11.95 -5.57
C ASP A 457 24.28 -12.57 -6.94
N GLY A 458 24.03 -11.86 -8.05
CA GLY A 458 24.31 -12.30 -9.42
C GLY A 458 23.21 -13.14 -10.06
N PHE A 459 22.18 -13.54 -9.31
CA PHE A 459 21.05 -14.28 -9.89
C PHE A 459 20.16 -13.36 -10.73
N MET A 460 19.62 -13.92 -11.82
CA MET A 460 18.90 -13.15 -12.84
C MET A 460 17.43 -13.55 -12.91
N GLU A 461 16.57 -12.55 -13.06
CA GLU A 461 15.20 -12.73 -13.51
C GLU A 461 15.10 -12.32 -14.98
N HIS A 462 14.45 -13.13 -15.81
CA HIS A 462 14.24 -12.85 -17.23
C HIS A 462 12.76 -12.70 -17.57
N THR A 463 12.43 -11.71 -18.40
CA THR A 463 11.06 -11.47 -18.87
C THR A 463 11.00 -11.50 -20.38
N VAL A 464 10.08 -12.30 -20.92
CA VAL A 464 9.71 -12.34 -22.33
C VAL A 464 8.36 -11.66 -22.50
N TYR A 465 8.27 -10.78 -23.50
CA TYR A 465 7.07 -9.99 -23.77
C TYR A 465 6.47 -10.33 -25.13
N ASP A 466 5.15 -10.29 -25.22
CA ASP A 466 4.45 -10.24 -26.50
C ASP A 466 4.74 -8.90 -27.22
N PRO A 467 4.38 -8.74 -28.51
CA PRO A 467 4.56 -7.47 -29.22
C PRO A 467 3.85 -6.26 -28.57
N ALA A 468 2.79 -6.45 -27.78
CA ALA A 468 2.10 -5.37 -27.07
C ALA A 468 2.78 -4.95 -25.76
N GLY A 469 3.82 -5.68 -25.34
CA GLY A 469 4.52 -5.42 -24.07
C GLY A 469 3.91 -6.13 -22.87
N ASN A 470 3.01 -7.09 -23.06
CA ASN A 470 2.52 -7.95 -21.99
C ASN A 470 3.55 -9.05 -21.70
N ALA A 471 3.82 -9.33 -20.43
CA ALA A 471 4.82 -10.35 -20.05
C ALA A 471 4.27 -11.76 -20.25
N GLU A 472 4.64 -12.45 -21.33
CA GLU A 472 4.18 -13.83 -21.62
C GLU A 472 4.87 -14.87 -20.74
N ARG A 473 6.13 -14.62 -20.37
CA ARG A 473 6.92 -15.54 -19.56
C ARG A 473 7.89 -14.79 -18.67
N VAL A 474 7.90 -15.14 -17.39
CA VAL A 474 8.93 -14.72 -16.43
C VAL A 474 9.66 -15.95 -15.92
N VAL A 475 10.98 -15.98 -16.08
CA VAL A 475 11.86 -16.96 -15.43
C VAL A 475 12.44 -16.28 -14.20
N THR A 476 12.05 -16.78 -13.03
CA THR A 476 12.48 -16.20 -11.75
C THR A 476 13.94 -16.51 -11.47
N ARG A 477 14.54 -15.85 -10.47
CA ARG A 477 15.91 -16.11 -10.01
C ARG A 477 16.15 -17.55 -9.54
N LYS A 478 15.10 -18.29 -9.18
CA LYS A 478 15.15 -19.73 -8.84
C LYS A 478 15.13 -20.65 -10.07
N ASN A 479 15.09 -20.08 -11.28
CA ASN A 479 14.84 -20.78 -12.53
C ASN A 479 13.43 -21.39 -12.65
N ASP A 480 12.48 -20.98 -11.79
CA ASP A 480 11.07 -21.33 -11.92
C ASP A 480 10.40 -20.48 -13.02
N THR A 481 9.48 -21.06 -13.78
CA THR A 481 8.76 -20.36 -14.87
C THR A 481 7.34 -19.96 -14.45
N LEU A 482 7.00 -18.70 -14.71
CA LEU A 482 5.66 -18.14 -14.72
C LEU A 482 5.25 -17.89 -16.18
N ALA A 483 4.13 -18.45 -16.63
CA ALA A 483 3.62 -18.21 -17.99
C ALA A 483 2.28 -17.50 -17.94
N MET A 484 2.11 -16.46 -18.74
CA MET A 484 0.90 -15.64 -18.78
C MET A 484 0.34 -15.57 -20.20
N THR A 485 -0.98 -15.50 -20.32
CA THR A 485 -1.67 -15.28 -21.59
C THR A 485 -2.62 -14.11 -21.47
N TYR A 486 -2.78 -13.35 -22.56
CA TYR A 486 -3.57 -12.12 -22.57
C TYR A 486 -4.66 -12.14 -23.62
N GLY A 487 -5.76 -11.44 -23.36
CA GLY A 487 -6.87 -11.28 -24.30
C GLY A 487 -6.67 -10.14 -25.29
N LEU A 488 -7.67 -9.88 -26.12
CA LEU A 488 -7.57 -8.93 -27.24
C LEU A 488 -7.38 -7.47 -26.79
N ALA A 489 -7.74 -7.11 -25.57
CA ALA A 489 -7.54 -5.77 -25.02
C ALA A 489 -6.33 -5.68 -24.05
N GLY A 490 -5.53 -6.73 -23.94
CA GLY A 490 -4.35 -6.78 -23.05
C GLY A 490 -4.67 -7.19 -21.61
N GLU A 491 -5.89 -7.67 -21.35
CA GLU A 491 -6.29 -8.24 -20.07
C GLU A 491 -5.61 -9.60 -19.81
N LEU A 492 -5.13 -9.84 -18.59
CA LEU A 492 -4.50 -11.10 -18.21
C LEU A 492 -5.55 -12.21 -18.13
N LEU A 493 -5.50 -13.21 -19.00
CA LEU A 493 -6.47 -14.32 -19.00
C LEU A 493 -6.02 -15.49 -18.15
N THR A 494 -4.73 -15.86 -18.21
CA THR A 494 -4.18 -16.95 -17.39
C THR A 494 -2.80 -16.61 -16.88
N ARG A 495 -2.46 -17.10 -15.68
CA ARG A 495 -1.11 -17.12 -15.11
C ARG A 495 -0.84 -18.52 -14.55
N ARG A 496 0.16 -19.20 -15.11
CA ARG A 496 0.54 -20.58 -14.77
C ARG A 496 1.84 -20.57 -13.98
N LEU A 497 1.80 -21.23 -12.82
CA LEU A 497 2.91 -21.43 -11.90
C LEU A 497 3.44 -22.86 -12.07
N SER A 498 4.75 -23.01 -12.24
CA SER A 498 5.39 -24.32 -12.30
C SER A 498 5.38 -25.03 -10.93
N ALA A 499 5.48 -26.35 -10.94
CA ALA A 499 5.64 -27.12 -9.71
C ALA A 499 7.02 -26.86 -9.09
N VAL A 500 7.12 -26.85 -7.76
CA VAL A 500 8.40 -26.68 -7.04
C VAL A 500 8.59 -27.85 -6.08
N ARG A 501 9.73 -28.54 -6.17
CA ARG A 501 10.07 -29.68 -5.32
C ARG A 501 11.16 -29.30 -4.32
N TYR A 502 10.97 -29.67 -3.06
CA TYR A 502 11.95 -29.56 -1.99
C TYR A 502 12.31 -30.96 -1.51
N THR A 503 13.58 -31.31 -1.64
CA THR A 503 14.11 -32.61 -1.21
C THR A 503 14.16 -32.70 0.30
N SER A 504 13.87 -33.88 0.83
CA SER A 504 13.96 -34.12 2.27
C SER A 504 15.36 -33.82 2.83
N THR A 505 15.44 -33.30 4.04
CA THR A 505 16.71 -32.99 4.72
C THR A 505 16.63 -33.39 6.18
N SER A 506 17.61 -34.12 6.70
CA SER A 506 17.69 -34.48 8.12
C SER A 506 18.44 -33.43 8.93
N ASP A 507 18.00 -33.22 10.18
CA ASP A 507 18.73 -32.43 11.17
C ASP A 507 18.57 -33.09 12.55
N ALA A 508 19.41 -34.09 12.80
CA ALA A 508 19.37 -34.90 14.03
C ALA A 508 19.55 -34.08 15.32
N LEU A 509 20.02 -32.83 15.21
CA LEU A 509 20.20 -31.95 16.35
C LEU A 509 18.88 -31.42 16.90
N ILE A 510 17.86 -31.26 16.05
CA ILE A 510 16.52 -30.82 16.47
C ILE A 510 15.56 -32.00 16.61
N ASP A 511 15.69 -33.01 15.74
CA ASP A 511 14.72 -34.08 15.64
C ASP A 511 15.25 -35.27 14.85
N THR A 512 14.78 -36.48 15.16
CA THR A 512 15.09 -37.69 14.38
C THR A 512 14.29 -37.76 13.08
N LEU A 513 13.16 -37.06 12.97
CA LEU A 513 12.39 -37.00 11.72
C LEU A 513 13.01 -36.02 10.70
N PRO A 514 13.03 -36.34 9.39
CA PRO A 514 13.50 -35.39 8.38
C PRO A 514 12.51 -34.23 8.19
N PHE A 515 12.98 -33.13 7.60
CA PHE A 515 12.16 -32.07 7.03
C PHE A 515 11.77 -32.43 5.59
N PRO A 516 10.52 -32.17 5.15
CA PRO A 516 9.36 -31.78 5.95
C PRO A 516 8.90 -32.89 6.91
N TRP A 517 8.29 -32.52 8.03
CA TRP A 517 7.61 -33.46 8.94
C TRP A 517 6.37 -34.09 8.28
N LYS A 518 5.69 -33.32 7.41
CA LYS A 518 4.53 -33.74 6.63
C LYS A 518 4.85 -33.72 5.14
N PRO A 519 5.62 -34.70 4.62
CA PRO A 519 5.86 -34.81 3.19
C PRO A 519 4.55 -35.14 2.46
N ASN A 520 4.48 -34.76 1.18
CA ASN A 520 3.34 -35.05 0.32
C ASN A 520 3.75 -35.72 -1.01
N SER A 521 5.03 -36.07 -1.17
CA SER A 521 5.57 -36.76 -2.34
C SER A 521 6.74 -37.65 -1.93
N GLY A 522 6.46 -38.88 -1.49
CA GLY A 522 7.48 -39.74 -0.88
C GLY A 522 8.02 -39.12 0.41
N SER A 523 9.34 -38.93 0.50
CA SER A 523 10.01 -38.19 1.58
C SER A 523 10.00 -36.67 1.39
N ASP A 524 9.67 -36.19 0.19
CA ASP A 524 9.86 -34.81 -0.24
C ASP A 524 8.57 -33.96 -0.07
N TYR A 525 8.73 -32.64 -0.22
CA TYR A 525 7.62 -31.71 -0.35
C TYR A 525 7.49 -31.22 -1.80
N LEU A 526 6.34 -31.46 -2.42
CA LEU A 526 5.98 -30.99 -3.75
C LEU A 526 4.88 -29.94 -3.66
N ILE A 527 5.20 -28.70 -4.06
CA ILE A 527 4.21 -27.68 -4.37
C ILE A 527 3.74 -27.95 -5.80
N LEU A 528 2.47 -28.28 -5.93
CA LEU A 528 1.85 -28.57 -7.22
C LEU A 528 1.79 -27.32 -8.10
N PRO A 529 1.76 -27.47 -9.44
CA PRO A 529 1.53 -26.33 -10.32
C PRO A 529 0.14 -25.74 -10.06
N ASP A 530 0.00 -24.45 -10.31
CA ASP A 530 -1.27 -23.73 -10.19
C ASP A 530 -1.55 -22.92 -11.47
N THR A 531 -2.82 -22.83 -11.85
CA THR A 531 -3.27 -22.05 -13.00
C THR A 531 -4.35 -21.09 -12.54
N GLN A 532 -3.96 -19.84 -12.43
CA GLN A 532 -4.83 -18.71 -12.17
C GLN A 532 -5.51 -18.31 -13.49
N ARG A 533 -6.83 -18.17 -13.48
CA ARG A 533 -7.66 -17.80 -14.64
C ARG A 533 -8.50 -16.58 -14.29
N PHE A 534 -8.53 -15.61 -15.19
CA PHE A 534 -9.29 -14.38 -15.00
C PHE A 534 -10.21 -14.13 -16.18
N THR A 535 -11.35 -13.50 -15.89
CA THR A 535 -12.29 -13.01 -16.91
C THR A 535 -12.69 -11.59 -16.60
N TYR A 536 -13.18 -10.87 -17.61
CA TYR A 536 -13.48 -9.44 -17.51
C TYR A 536 -14.79 -9.11 -18.22
N ASP A 537 -15.44 -8.04 -17.78
CA ASP A 537 -16.61 -7.50 -18.46
C ASP A 537 -16.23 -6.56 -19.62
N SER A 538 -17.23 -6.03 -20.32
CA SER A 538 -17.04 -5.12 -21.45
C SER A 538 -16.37 -3.78 -21.07
N ALA A 539 -16.26 -3.44 -19.79
CA ALA A 539 -15.55 -2.26 -19.30
C ALA A 539 -14.16 -2.59 -18.69
N MET A 540 -13.61 -3.79 -18.96
CA MET A 540 -12.31 -4.26 -18.46
C MET A 540 -12.25 -4.39 -16.93
N ARG A 541 -13.39 -4.63 -16.28
CA ARG A 541 -13.45 -4.92 -14.84
C ARG A 541 -13.43 -6.44 -14.65
N MET A 542 -12.66 -6.92 -13.67
CA MET A 542 -12.46 -8.35 -13.42
C MET A 542 -13.73 -9.02 -12.90
N LEU A 543 -14.26 -9.98 -13.64
CA LEU A 543 -15.44 -10.78 -13.30
C LEU A 543 -15.08 -12.05 -12.53
N THR A 544 -13.98 -12.74 -12.88
CA THR A 544 -13.54 -13.92 -12.14
C THR A 544 -12.03 -13.92 -11.92
N ALA A 545 -11.60 -14.58 -10.84
CA ALA A 545 -10.20 -14.84 -10.51
C ALA A 545 -10.13 -16.22 -9.83
N ASN A 546 -9.94 -17.26 -10.62
CA ASN A 546 -10.05 -18.66 -10.19
C ASN A 546 -8.70 -19.35 -10.22
N ASN A 547 -8.38 -20.10 -9.17
CA ASN A 547 -7.24 -21.02 -9.15
C ASN A 547 -7.65 -22.36 -8.51
N ARG A 548 -6.68 -23.22 -8.23
CA ARG A 548 -6.97 -24.53 -7.61
C ARG A 548 -7.54 -24.45 -6.18
N HIS A 549 -7.39 -23.32 -5.50
CA HIS A 549 -7.75 -23.16 -4.08
C HIS A 549 -9.04 -22.37 -3.87
N ALA A 550 -9.33 -21.42 -4.76
CA ALA A 550 -10.51 -20.57 -4.67
C ALA A 550 -11.06 -20.20 -6.05
N GLN A 551 -12.37 -19.99 -6.11
CA GLN A 551 -13.05 -19.37 -7.24
C GLN A 551 -13.67 -18.05 -6.76
N ILE A 552 -13.19 -16.94 -7.31
CA ILE A 552 -13.68 -15.60 -6.97
C ILE A 552 -14.49 -15.09 -8.14
N THR A 553 -15.74 -14.68 -7.90
CA THR A 553 -16.60 -14.04 -8.90
C THR A 553 -17.05 -12.68 -8.41
N ARG A 554 -17.04 -11.66 -9.27
CA ARG A 554 -17.46 -10.29 -8.97
C ARG A 554 -18.54 -9.83 -9.92
N THR A 555 -19.46 -9.02 -9.39
CA THR A 555 -20.40 -8.24 -10.21
C THR A 555 -20.28 -6.77 -9.86
N TYR A 556 -20.59 -5.90 -10.83
CA TYR A 556 -20.44 -4.46 -10.69
C TYR A 556 -21.76 -3.75 -10.96
N LEU A 557 -21.97 -2.64 -10.27
CA LEU A 557 -22.97 -1.64 -10.62
C LEU A 557 -22.55 -0.96 -11.94
N PRO A 558 -23.50 -0.35 -12.69
CA PRO A 558 -23.19 0.39 -13.91
C PRO A 558 -21.99 1.33 -13.77
N ASN A 559 -21.93 2.12 -12.68
CA ASN A 559 -20.84 3.06 -12.41
C ASN A 559 -19.48 2.44 -12.01
N GLY A 560 -19.37 1.11 -11.99
CA GLY A 560 -18.13 0.39 -11.68
C GLY A 560 -17.89 0.11 -10.21
N LEU A 561 -18.80 0.50 -9.31
CA LEU A 561 -18.74 0.06 -7.92
C LEU A 561 -19.00 -1.45 -7.82
N LEU A 562 -18.31 -2.12 -6.91
CA LEU A 562 -18.49 -3.57 -6.69
C LEU A 562 -19.89 -3.82 -6.11
N ALA A 563 -20.74 -4.57 -6.82
CA ALA A 563 -22.09 -4.91 -6.37
C ALA A 563 -22.09 -6.18 -5.52
N SER A 564 -21.30 -7.19 -5.92
CA SER A 564 -21.12 -8.41 -5.13
C SER A 564 -19.74 -9.05 -5.37
N GLU A 565 -19.28 -9.83 -4.40
CA GLU A 565 -18.15 -10.75 -4.53
C GLU A 565 -18.53 -12.11 -3.95
N ARG A 566 -18.44 -13.17 -4.76
CA ARG A 566 -18.63 -14.56 -4.35
C ARG A 566 -17.28 -15.23 -4.20
N GLN A 567 -17.00 -15.77 -3.01
CA GLN A 567 -15.76 -16.48 -2.69
C GLN A 567 -16.08 -17.95 -2.44
N ARG A 568 -15.70 -18.82 -3.38
CA ARG A 568 -15.81 -20.26 -3.20
C ARG A 568 -14.47 -20.86 -2.87
N LEU A 569 -14.36 -21.56 -1.75
CA LEU A 569 -13.11 -22.15 -1.30
C LEU A 569 -13.15 -23.67 -1.47
N ARG A 570 -12.01 -24.25 -1.82
CA ARG A 570 -11.84 -25.70 -1.89
C ARG A 570 -11.99 -26.32 -0.49
N GLY A 571 -12.57 -27.53 -0.42
CA GLY A 571 -12.62 -28.34 0.81
C GLY A 571 -11.24 -28.61 1.45
N ALA A 572 -11.24 -29.06 2.70
CA ALA A 572 -10.05 -29.29 3.52
C ALA A 572 -9.09 -30.31 2.89
N ASN A 573 -9.64 -31.35 2.26
CA ASN A 573 -8.88 -32.35 1.53
C ASN A 573 -8.24 -31.79 0.26
N ASP A 574 -6.90 -31.87 0.15
CA ASP A 574 -6.15 -31.42 -1.02
C ASP A 574 -6.41 -32.22 -2.30
N ALA A 575 -7.08 -33.37 -2.23
CA ALA A 575 -7.57 -34.10 -3.38
C ALA A 575 -8.96 -33.64 -3.86
N SER A 576 -9.78 -33.05 -2.97
CA SER A 576 -11.17 -32.67 -3.29
C SER A 576 -11.25 -31.63 -4.40
N THR A 577 -12.16 -31.75 -5.36
CA THR A 577 -12.44 -30.68 -6.36
C THR A 577 -13.73 -29.93 -6.05
N ASP A 578 -14.27 -30.11 -4.84
CA ASP A 578 -15.54 -29.53 -4.41
C ASP A 578 -15.35 -28.10 -3.87
N PHE A 579 -16.13 -27.19 -4.44
CA PHE A 579 -16.20 -25.75 -4.11
C PHE A 579 -17.60 -25.34 -3.62
N THR A 580 -18.50 -26.31 -3.43
CA THR A 580 -19.91 -26.04 -3.10
C THR A 580 -20.14 -25.91 -1.59
N LYS A 581 -19.27 -26.51 -0.76
CA LYS A 581 -19.39 -26.48 0.70
C LYS A 581 -19.07 -25.11 1.32
N HIS A 582 -18.10 -24.41 0.73
CA HIS A 582 -17.62 -23.11 1.19
C HIS A 582 -17.91 -22.07 0.12
N ASP A 583 -19.08 -21.44 0.20
CA ASP A 583 -19.58 -20.53 -0.83
C ASP A 583 -20.10 -19.23 -0.21
N TYR A 584 -19.27 -18.19 -0.25
CA TYR A 584 -19.54 -16.94 0.44
C TYR A 584 -19.89 -15.82 -0.53
N LEU A 585 -21.19 -15.54 -0.68
CA LEU A 585 -21.66 -14.38 -1.45
C LEU A 585 -21.75 -13.14 -0.56
N LEU A 586 -20.90 -12.15 -0.84
CA LEU A 586 -20.96 -10.83 -0.25
C LEU A 586 -21.68 -9.87 -1.20
N THR A 587 -22.57 -9.02 -0.68
CA THR A 587 -23.25 -7.96 -1.46
C THR A 587 -23.05 -6.59 -0.83
N TYR A 588 -23.02 -5.57 -1.69
CA TYR A 588 -22.66 -4.21 -1.31
C TYR A 588 -23.74 -3.21 -1.75
N GLN A 589 -24.04 -2.25 -0.89
CA GLN A 589 -24.95 -1.13 -1.21
C GLN A 589 -24.27 0.21 -0.97
N TYR A 590 -24.66 1.23 -1.73
CA TYR A 590 -24.04 2.55 -1.74
C TYR A 590 -25.10 3.65 -1.65
N ASP A 591 -24.71 4.85 -1.20
CA ASP A 591 -25.54 6.05 -1.32
C ASP A 591 -25.31 6.83 -2.63
N MET A 592 -26.04 7.94 -2.81
CA MET A 592 -25.95 8.78 -4.01
C MET A 592 -24.59 9.49 -4.15
N ASN A 593 -23.79 9.59 -3.10
CA ASN A 593 -22.40 10.05 -3.16
C ASN A 593 -21.42 8.90 -3.46
N SER A 594 -21.92 7.71 -3.83
CA SER A 594 -21.13 6.50 -4.10
C SER A 594 -20.35 5.95 -2.90
N ARG A 595 -20.80 6.25 -1.68
CA ARG A 595 -20.18 5.75 -0.44
C ARG A 595 -20.84 4.46 -0.01
N ARG A 596 -20.04 3.47 0.40
CA ARG A 596 -20.55 2.15 0.78
C ARG A 596 -21.31 2.22 2.10
N LYS A 597 -22.59 1.86 2.08
CA LYS A 597 -23.48 1.83 3.24
C LYS A 597 -23.66 0.45 3.82
N VAL A 598 -23.75 -0.60 3.00
CA VAL A 598 -24.00 -1.96 3.51
C VAL A 598 -22.97 -2.92 2.96
N VAL A 599 -22.49 -3.80 3.82
CA VAL A 599 -21.82 -5.06 3.44
C VAL A 599 -22.64 -6.18 4.02
N LYS A 600 -23.09 -7.12 3.18
CA LYS A 600 -23.84 -8.31 3.57
C LYS A 600 -23.06 -9.57 3.23
N TRP A 601 -23.19 -10.65 3.99
CA TRP A 601 -22.56 -11.96 3.76
C TRP A 601 -23.63 -13.09 3.87
N PRO A 602 -23.34 -14.36 3.56
CA PRO A 602 -24.39 -15.38 3.58
C PRO A 602 -24.81 -15.74 5.01
N GLN A 603 -26.11 -15.96 5.19
CA GLN A 603 -26.70 -16.44 6.46
C GLN A 603 -26.19 -17.84 6.87
N GLN A 604 -25.48 -18.56 6.01
CA GLN A 604 -24.81 -19.80 6.42
C GLN A 604 -23.84 -19.56 7.58
N LEU A 605 -23.21 -18.38 7.68
CA LEU A 605 -22.14 -18.13 8.65
C LEU A 605 -22.64 -17.54 9.97
N THR A 606 -23.86 -16.99 9.99
CA THR A 606 -24.43 -16.21 11.09
C THR A 606 -25.91 -16.54 11.30
N ALA A 607 -26.53 -16.07 12.40
CA ALA A 607 -27.97 -16.27 12.58
C ALA A 607 -28.78 -15.35 11.63
N VAL A 608 -30.05 -15.67 11.42
CA VAL A 608 -30.98 -14.87 10.61
C VAL A 608 -31.04 -13.43 11.13
N GLY A 609 -30.89 -12.47 10.22
CA GLY A 609 -30.90 -11.02 10.54
C GLY A 609 -29.56 -10.47 11.05
N GLN A 610 -28.52 -11.30 11.17
CA GLN A 610 -27.18 -10.89 11.63
C GLN A 610 -26.13 -11.04 10.52
N ASP A 611 -26.53 -10.77 9.29
CA ASP A 611 -25.77 -11.05 8.07
C ASP A 611 -25.21 -9.78 7.41
N SER A 612 -25.18 -8.65 8.12
CA SER A 612 -24.69 -7.38 7.58
C SER A 612 -24.03 -6.45 8.59
N VAL A 613 -23.20 -5.55 8.06
CA VAL A 613 -22.74 -4.32 8.73
C VAL A 613 -23.25 -3.12 7.93
N LEU A 614 -23.76 -2.12 8.65
CA LEU A 614 -24.25 -0.86 8.07
C LEU A 614 -23.34 0.29 8.49
N ALA A 615 -22.96 1.14 7.53
CA ALA A 615 -22.33 2.43 7.75
C ALA A 615 -23.35 3.55 7.50
N VAL A 616 -23.51 4.44 8.49
CA VAL A 616 -24.30 5.65 8.41
C VAL A 616 -23.35 6.80 8.14
N TRP A 617 -23.57 7.50 7.04
CA TRP A 617 -22.72 8.61 6.59
C TRP A 617 -23.40 9.95 6.83
N HIS A 618 -22.59 10.98 7.06
CA HIS A 618 -23.08 12.35 7.08
C HIS A 618 -23.69 12.71 5.71
N PRO A 619 -24.85 13.38 5.65
CA PRO A 619 -25.51 13.69 4.39
C PRO A 619 -24.69 14.66 3.53
N TYR A 620 -23.97 15.59 4.16
CA TYR A 620 -23.28 16.70 3.48
C TYR A 620 -21.76 16.62 3.47
N LEU A 621 -21.17 15.69 4.22
CA LEU A 621 -19.72 15.57 4.44
C LEU A 621 -19.31 14.13 4.17
N ASP A 622 -18.05 13.90 3.80
CA ASP A 622 -17.53 12.55 3.51
C ASP A 622 -17.11 11.79 4.79
N ASP A 623 -17.94 11.92 5.81
CA ASP A 623 -17.65 11.54 7.18
C ASP A 623 -18.60 10.41 7.62
N VAL A 624 -18.07 9.34 8.22
CA VAL A 624 -18.89 8.30 8.86
C VAL A 624 -19.42 8.84 10.18
N MET A 625 -20.72 8.68 10.42
CA MET A 625 -21.40 9.06 11.67
C MET A 625 -21.68 7.86 12.56
N ALA A 626 -21.96 6.70 11.98
CA ALA A 626 -22.16 5.49 12.77
C ALA A 626 -21.87 4.21 12.00
N ILE A 627 -21.57 3.15 12.75
CA ILE A 627 -21.42 1.80 12.22
C ILE A 627 -22.28 0.88 13.08
N VAL A 628 -23.16 0.12 12.43
CA VAL A 628 -24.04 -0.84 13.09
C VAL A 628 -23.49 -2.24 12.82
N GLU A 629 -23.20 -2.96 13.90
CA GLU A 629 -22.67 -4.33 13.86
C GLU A 629 -23.78 -5.39 13.70
N PRO A 630 -23.45 -6.67 13.44
CA PRO A 630 -24.43 -7.71 13.10
C PRO A 630 -25.58 -7.90 14.10
N LEU A 631 -25.38 -7.64 15.40
CA LEU A 631 -26.42 -7.78 16.43
C LEU A 631 -27.23 -6.48 16.67
N GLY A 632 -26.99 -5.43 15.88
CA GLY A 632 -27.73 -4.16 15.93
C GLY A 632 -27.16 -3.09 16.87
N HIS A 633 -26.03 -3.34 17.54
CA HIS A 633 -25.38 -2.33 18.37
C HIS A 633 -24.72 -1.25 17.49
N VAL A 634 -24.76 0.00 17.95
CA VAL A 634 -24.36 1.17 17.16
C VAL A 634 -23.10 1.81 17.75
N PHE A 635 -22.07 1.97 16.90
CA PHE A 635 -20.84 2.71 17.19
C PHE A 635 -20.95 4.08 16.55
N THR A 636 -21.00 5.15 17.35
CA THR A 636 -21.27 6.50 16.84
C THR A 636 -19.99 7.33 16.83
N TYR A 637 -19.72 8.03 15.73
CA TYR A 637 -18.58 8.91 15.55
C TYR A 637 -19.02 10.37 15.55
N THR A 638 -18.25 11.19 16.26
CA THR A 638 -18.30 12.66 16.14
C THR A 638 -16.98 13.13 15.57
N ASN A 639 -17.00 13.87 14.47
CA ASN A 639 -15.80 14.42 13.84
C ASN A 639 -15.55 15.86 14.27
N ASN A 640 -14.28 16.27 14.33
CA ASN A 640 -13.90 17.66 14.59
C ASN A 640 -14.15 18.57 13.36
N GLU A 641 -13.85 19.85 13.53
CA GLU A 641 -13.93 20.88 12.47
C GLU A 641 -13.06 20.59 11.24
N ARG A 642 -12.05 19.71 11.33
CA ARG A 642 -11.22 19.25 10.19
C ARG A 642 -11.77 18.01 9.51
N GLY A 643 -12.72 17.30 10.14
CA GLY A 643 -13.29 16.05 9.65
C GLY A 643 -12.50 14.82 10.12
N ASP A 644 -11.62 14.99 11.11
CA ASP A 644 -10.99 13.87 11.80
C ASP A 644 -11.94 13.37 12.90
N PRO A 645 -12.04 12.05 13.16
CA PRO A 645 -12.83 11.52 14.26
C PRO A 645 -12.33 12.08 15.60
N ALA A 646 -13.15 12.91 16.24
CA ALA A 646 -12.87 13.46 17.56
C ALA A 646 -13.36 12.52 18.67
N GLU A 647 -14.37 11.71 18.37
CA GLU A 647 -15.07 10.90 19.36
C GLU A 647 -15.62 9.61 18.75
N LEU A 648 -15.63 8.54 19.53
CA LEU A 648 -16.30 7.28 19.27
C LEU A 648 -17.06 6.84 20.52
N ASP A 649 -18.39 6.87 20.46
CA ASP A 649 -19.25 6.27 21.47
C ASP A 649 -19.45 4.79 21.16
N TYR A 650 -19.07 3.94 22.12
CA TYR A 650 -19.34 2.51 22.06
C TYR A 650 -20.74 2.22 22.61
N PRO A 651 -21.44 1.20 22.08
CA PRO A 651 -22.82 0.91 22.47
C PRO A 651 -23.00 0.43 23.92
N ASN A 652 -21.90 0.17 24.63
CA ASN A 652 -21.87 -0.53 25.91
C ASN A 652 -21.44 0.36 27.09
N GLY A 653 -21.57 1.68 26.95
CA GLY A 653 -21.19 2.64 28.00
C GLY A 653 -19.68 2.86 28.10
N TYR A 654 -19.00 2.86 26.96
CA TYR A 654 -17.61 3.31 26.86
C TYR A 654 -17.50 4.35 25.76
N LYS A 655 -16.49 5.20 25.85
CA LYS A 655 -16.32 6.31 24.91
C LYS A 655 -14.85 6.58 24.69
N GLN A 656 -14.44 6.81 23.45
CA GLN A 656 -13.08 7.19 23.09
C GLN A 656 -13.07 8.60 22.51
N LEU A 657 -12.12 9.43 22.95
CA LEU A 657 -11.97 10.83 22.55
C LEU A 657 -10.56 11.05 22.04
N TRP A 658 -10.43 11.65 20.86
CA TRP A 658 -9.16 12.04 20.25
C TRP A 658 -9.03 13.55 20.14
N THR A 659 -7.82 14.05 20.41
CA THR A 659 -7.42 15.39 19.96
C THR A 659 -6.20 15.30 19.09
N TYR A 660 -6.07 16.25 18.16
CA TYR A 660 -5.01 16.27 17.18
C TYR A 660 -4.13 17.51 17.34
N SER A 661 -2.85 17.35 17.02
CA SER A 661 -1.94 18.48 16.82
C SER A 661 -2.34 19.31 15.59
N ALA A 662 -1.76 20.50 15.42
CA ALA A 662 -1.92 21.28 14.19
C ALA A 662 -1.48 20.48 12.94
N ALA A 663 -0.42 19.68 13.06
CA ALA A 663 0.05 18.73 12.04
C ALA A 663 -0.86 17.50 11.84
N GLY A 664 -1.89 17.29 12.67
CA GLY A 664 -2.90 16.24 12.48
C GLY A 664 -2.54 14.89 13.12
N TYR A 665 -1.44 14.84 13.87
CA TYR A 665 -1.11 13.67 14.69
C TYR A 665 -1.97 13.62 15.96
N ASP A 666 -2.38 12.42 16.37
CA ASP A 666 -3.11 12.16 17.60
C ASP A 666 -2.28 12.57 18.83
N SER A 667 -2.66 13.66 19.49
CA SER A 667 -1.95 14.18 20.66
C SER A 667 -2.53 13.68 21.98
N LEU A 668 -3.82 13.34 22.00
CA LEU A 668 -4.55 12.83 23.15
C LEU A 668 -5.54 11.75 22.68
N ASP A 669 -5.62 10.66 23.44
CA ASP A 669 -6.52 9.53 23.25
C ASP A 669 -7.05 9.10 24.63
N ILE A 670 -8.32 9.42 24.94
CA ILE A 670 -8.95 9.11 26.22
C ILE A 670 -10.06 8.09 25.99
N ILE A 671 -10.02 6.98 26.73
CA ILE A 671 -11.11 6.01 26.79
C ILE A 671 -11.76 6.11 28.16
N THR A 672 -13.01 6.58 28.23
CA THR A 672 -13.80 6.65 29.47
C THR A 672 -14.72 5.44 29.60
N ASN A 673 -14.91 4.99 30.83
CA ASN A 673 -15.95 4.03 31.19
C ASN A 673 -17.12 4.80 31.82
N THR A 674 -18.27 4.76 31.17
CA THR A 674 -19.55 5.32 31.64
C THR A 674 -20.60 4.23 31.90
N SER A 675 -20.22 2.95 31.80
CA SER A 675 -21.10 1.82 32.02
C SER A 675 -21.58 1.76 33.47
N THR A 676 -22.85 1.43 33.67
CA THR A 676 -23.43 1.19 35.00
C THR A 676 -23.48 -0.29 35.37
N ALA A 677 -23.07 -1.19 34.46
CA ALA A 677 -23.14 -2.63 34.65
C ALA A 677 -22.28 -3.10 35.83
N GLY A 678 -22.76 -4.10 36.59
CA GLY A 678 -21.94 -4.85 37.54
C GLY A 678 -20.94 -5.74 36.80
N GLY A 679 -19.66 -5.70 37.17
CA GLY A 679 -18.58 -6.40 36.45
C GLY A 679 -17.99 -5.63 35.27
N ARG A 680 -18.24 -4.32 35.16
CA ARG A 680 -17.56 -3.40 34.23
C ARG A 680 -16.06 -3.24 34.56
N LEU A 681 -15.30 -2.63 33.64
CA LEU A 681 -13.91 -2.26 33.93
C LEU A 681 -13.86 -1.33 35.17
N PRO A 682 -13.05 -1.62 36.20
CA PRO A 682 -13.14 -0.92 37.48
C PRO A 682 -12.55 0.50 37.47
N VAL A 683 -12.04 0.97 36.33
CA VAL A 683 -11.32 2.24 36.18
C VAL A 683 -12.00 3.15 35.17
N SER A 684 -12.05 4.45 35.47
CA SER A 684 -12.46 5.50 34.54
C SER A 684 -11.65 6.78 34.78
N PRO A 685 -11.00 7.36 33.77
CA PRO A 685 -10.86 6.82 32.42
C PRO A 685 -10.07 5.48 32.41
N VAL A 686 -10.45 4.58 31.51
CA VAL A 686 -9.72 3.33 31.23
C VAL A 686 -8.34 3.64 30.68
N ARG A 687 -8.23 4.69 29.84
CA ARG A 687 -6.98 5.26 29.31
C ARG A 687 -7.11 6.77 29.20
N SER A 688 -6.03 7.50 29.49
CA SER A 688 -5.88 8.92 29.20
C SER A 688 -4.48 9.15 28.66
N ALA A 689 -4.30 8.82 27.38
CA ALA A 689 -3.00 8.70 26.78
C ALA A 689 -2.61 9.93 25.97
N ARG A 690 -1.41 10.45 26.20
CA ARG A 690 -0.82 11.57 25.46
C ARG A 690 0.33 11.08 24.61
N SER A 691 0.49 11.67 23.43
CA SER A 691 1.58 11.35 22.52
C SER A 691 2.28 12.61 22.03
N ALA A 692 3.58 12.50 21.75
CA ALA A 692 4.34 13.53 21.06
C ALA A 692 5.17 12.93 19.93
N PHE A 693 5.48 13.76 18.94
CA PHE A 693 6.17 13.36 17.71
C PHE A 693 7.39 14.24 17.50
N ASP A 694 8.37 13.74 16.75
CA ASP A 694 9.49 14.53 16.25
C ASP A 694 9.07 15.35 15.02
N ALA A 695 9.99 16.18 14.49
CA ALA A 695 9.69 17.03 13.34
C ALA A 695 9.44 16.24 12.04
N ARG A 696 9.82 14.95 11.98
CA ARG A 696 9.52 14.03 10.87
C ARG A 696 8.18 13.29 11.05
N GLY A 697 7.48 13.52 12.15
CA GLY A 697 6.24 12.82 12.48
C GLY A 697 6.42 11.46 13.15
N PHE A 698 7.63 11.12 13.61
CA PHE A 698 7.86 9.89 14.35
C PHE A 698 7.51 10.05 15.82
N ARG A 699 6.72 9.12 16.39
CA ARG A 699 6.25 9.20 17.77
C ARG A 699 7.41 9.06 18.76
N ARG A 700 7.72 10.07 19.56
CA ARG A 700 8.81 10.04 20.57
C ARG A 700 8.39 9.44 21.89
N TRP A 701 7.18 9.73 22.34
CA TRP A 701 6.66 9.12 23.55
C TRP A 701 5.14 9.02 23.51
N HIS A 702 4.66 8.09 24.32
CA HIS A 702 3.27 7.82 24.60
C HIS A 702 3.17 7.56 26.09
N TYR A 703 2.26 8.24 26.77
CA TYR A 703 2.08 8.10 28.22
C TYR A 703 0.60 8.09 28.55
N ASP A 704 0.14 6.98 29.10
CA ASP A 704 -1.19 6.87 29.71
C ASP A 704 -1.15 7.35 31.17
N ALA A 705 -1.87 8.42 31.47
CA ALA A 705 -1.90 9.03 32.80
C ALA A 705 -2.84 8.32 33.79
N ALA A 706 -3.73 7.44 33.30
CA ALA A 706 -4.79 6.82 34.08
C ALA A 706 -4.91 5.32 33.75
N GLY A 707 -5.79 4.60 34.47
CA GLY A 707 -6.10 3.20 34.19
C GLY A 707 -4.87 2.28 34.08
N PHE A 708 -4.55 1.82 32.87
CA PHE A 708 -3.45 0.90 32.58
C PHE A 708 -2.06 1.53 32.70
N ARG A 709 -1.93 2.86 32.63
CA ARG A 709 -0.62 3.54 32.83
C ARG A 709 0.51 2.98 31.95
N ASP A 710 0.14 2.62 30.73
CA ASP A 710 1.07 2.18 29.69
C ASP A 710 2.00 3.33 29.30
N THR A 711 3.28 3.05 29.14
CA THR A 711 4.26 4.06 28.71
C THR A 711 5.04 3.51 27.55
N ALA A 712 5.20 4.28 26.46
CA ALA A 712 6.17 3.98 25.42
C ALA A 712 7.07 5.18 25.18
N ARG A 713 8.37 4.96 25.05
CA ARG A 713 9.35 5.96 24.59
C ARG A 713 10.08 5.38 23.40
N PHE A 714 10.27 6.18 22.38
CA PHE A 714 10.99 5.80 21.18
C PHE A 714 12.05 6.86 20.88
N THR A 715 13.22 6.40 20.48
CA THR A 715 14.23 7.26 19.88
C THR A 715 14.51 6.78 18.47
N TYR A 716 14.82 7.71 17.58
CA TYR A 716 15.13 7.43 16.18
C TYR A 716 16.51 8.00 15.86
N THR A 717 17.25 7.30 15.02
CA THR A 717 18.49 7.79 14.43
C THR A 717 18.21 9.05 13.59
N GLY A 718 19.27 9.78 13.22
CA GLY A 718 19.17 10.85 12.22
C GLY A 718 18.58 10.34 10.89
N MET A 719 18.82 9.08 10.53
CA MET A 719 18.28 8.44 9.31
C MET A 719 16.81 8.05 9.43
N GLY A 720 16.23 8.06 10.63
CA GLY A 720 14.83 7.68 10.88
C GLY A 720 14.61 6.23 11.31
N HIS A 721 15.67 5.42 11.40
CA HIS A 721 15.59 4.07 11.98
C HIS A 721 15.30 4.15 13.49
N LEU A 722 14.49 3.24 14.04
CA LEU A 722 14.22 3.16 15.48
C LEU A 722 15.50 2.80 16.25
N ALA A 723 16.09 3.73 17.00
CA ALA A 723 17.30 3.48 17.78
C ALA A 723 17.03 2.81 19.14
N SER A 724 15.91 3.16 19.77
CA SER A 724 15.47 2.46 20.98
C SER A 724 13.97 2.53 21.16
N SER A 725 13.41 1.52 21.83
CA SER A 725 12.04 1.57 22.34
C SER A 725 12.00 1.11 23.79
N SER A 726 11.25 1.81 24.64
CA SER A 726 11.00 1.40 26.02
C SER A 726 9.50 1.41 26.21
N ILE A 727 8.90 0.23 26.34
CA ILE A 727 7.46 0.04 26.44
C ILE A 727 7.19 -0.63 27.78
N SER A 728 6.26 -0.10 28.56
CA SER A 728 5.73 -0.75 29.75
C SER A 728 4.21 -0.81 29.64
N GLN A 729 3.65 -1.96 30.00
CA GLN A 729 2.24 -2.24 29.98
C GLN A 729 1.77 -2.74 31.33
N GLN A 730 0.54 -2.40 31.72
CA GLN A 730 -0.12 -2.98 32.88
C GLN A 730 -1.25 -3.90 32.45
N GLY A 731 -1.35 -5.05 33.14
CA GLY A 731 -2.47 -5.96 33.06
C GLY A 731 -3.10 -6.12 34.44
N PHE A 732 -4.39 -6.44 34.46
CA PHE A 732 -5.10 -6.84 35.67
C PHE A 732 -5.23 -8.37 35.67
N ILE A 733 -4.90 -9.00 36.80
CA ILE A 733 -5.12 -10.43 37.03
C ILE A 733 -6.07 -10.58 38.23
N THR A 734 -6.70 -11.74 38.36
CA THR A 734 -7.73 -12.02 39.38
C THR A 734 -7.29 -11.73 40.83
N ALA A 735 -5.98 -11.71 41.12
CA ALA A 735 -5.42 -11.47 42.45
C ALA A 735 -4.59 -10.16 42.59
N GLY A 736 -4.57 -9.28 41.58
CA GLY A 736 -3.80 -8.03 41.63
C GLY A 736 -3.40 -7.44 40.27
N SER A 737 -2.29 -6.71 40.21
CA SER A 737 -1.81 -6.07 38.97
C SER A 737 -0.48 -6.65 38.54
N VAL A 738 -0.30 -6.85 37.23
CA VAL A 738 0.97 -7.23 36.62
C VAL A 738 1.45 -6.07 35.77
N ARG A 739 2.73 -5.74 35.87
CA ARG A 739 3.39 -4.82 34.95
C ARG A 739 4.45 -5.56 34.18
N ALA A 740 4.40 -5.45 32.86
CA ALA A 740 5.45 -5.97 31.99
C ALA A 740 6.14 -4.80 31.29
N GLY A 741 7.42 -4.94 30.99
CA GLY A 741 8.20 -3.93 30.29
C GLY A 741 9.12 -4.59 29.28
N SER A 742 9.40 -3.88 28.18
CA SER A 742 10.36 -4.25 27.15
C SER A 742 11.16 -3.02 26.79
N ASN A 743 12.48 -3.11 26.97
CA ASN A 743 13.44 -2.11 26.54
C ASN A 743 14.26 -2.70 25.40
N GLU A 744 14.20 -2.08 24.23
CA GLU A 744 14.92 -2.47 23.03
C GLU A 744 15.91 -1.36 22.66
N TRP A 745 17.14 -1.73 22.34
CA TRP A 745 18.17 -0.87 21.78
C TRP A 745 18.64 -1.49 20.47
N LEU A 746 18.65 -0.69 19.41
CA LEU A 746 18.88 -1.13 18.05
C LEU A 746 19.89 -0.20 17.40
N THR A 747 20.86 -0.76 16.69
CA THR A 747 21.78 0.02 15.86
C THR A 747 21.62 -0.38 14.40
N TYR A 748 21.80 0.58 13.50
CA TYR A 748 21.59 0.40 12.07
C TYR A 748 22.73 1.03 11.28
N ASP A 749 23.01 0.47 10.11
CA ASP A 749 23.71 1.21 9.07
C ASP A 749 22.77 2.23 8.38
N ALA A 750 23.31 3.00 7.43
CA ALA A 750 22.52 3.97 6.67
C ALA A 750 21.52 3.30 5.70
N LEU A 751 21.73 2.02 5.38
CA LEU A 751 20.84 1.20 4.54
C LEU A 751 19.67 0.59 5.33
N GLY A 752 19.60 0.82 6.65
CA GLY A 752 18.54 0.27 7.49
C GLY A 752 18.76 -1.20 7.87
N ASN A 753 19.96 -1.74 7.68
CA ASN A 753 20.34 -3.05 8.19
C ASN A 753 20.67 -2.97 9.68
N MET A 754 20.00 -3.80 10.48
CA MET A 754 20.16 -3.87 11.93
C MET A 754 21.51 -4.49 12.32
N LEU A 755 22.47 -3.69 12.78
CA LEU A 755 23.83 -4.15 13.15
C LEU A 755 23.86 -4.86 14.51
N SER A 756 23.04 -4.39 15.45
CA SER A 756 22.86 -5.05 16.73
C SER A 756 21.47 -4.78 17.31
N ASP A 757 20.93 -5.75 18.05
CA ASP A 757 19.78 -5.57 18.91
C ASP A 757 20.11 -6.01 20.34
N SER A 758 19.65 -5.23 21.32
CA SER A 758 19.61 -5.62 22.72
C SER A 758 18.19 -5.44 23.21
N THR A 759 17.59 -6.48 23.78
CA THR A 759 16.24 -6.39 24.35
C THR A 759 16.26 -6.90 25.78
N THR A 760 15.76 -6.10 26.72
CA THR A 760 15.49 -6.54 28.10
C THR A 760 14.00 -6.50 28.35
N THR A 761 13.43 -7.64 28.69
CA THR A 761 12.04 -7.73 29.15
C THR A 761 11.99 -7.93 30.66
N SER A 762 10.93 -7.45 31.30
CA SER A 762 10.72 -7.59 32.74
C SER A 762 9.24 -7.79 33.02
N LYS A 763 8.91 -8.60 34.01
CA LYS A 763 7.54 -8.81 34.49
C LYS A 763 7.50 -8.71 36.00
N THR A 764 6.60 -7.89 36.53
CA THR A 764 6.45 -7.66 37.97
C THR A 764 4.99 -7.88 38.36
N THR A 765 4.73 -8.80 39.27
CA THR A 765 3.39 -9.12 39.78
C THR A 765 3.19 -8.51 41.17
N ARG A 766 2.06 -7.85 41.42
CA ARG A 766 1.66 -7.32 42.74
C ARG A 766 0.37 -8.00 43.19
N VAL A 767 0.37 -8.66 44.35
CA VAL A 767 -0.79 -9.32 44.97
C VAL A 767 -1.10 -8.62 46.30
N GLY A 768 -2.35 -8.17 46.49
CA GLY A 768 -2.95 -7.71 47.76
C GLY A 768 -2.13 -6.76 48.66
N GLY A 769 -2.35 -5.44 48.53
CA GLY A 769 -2.18 -4.42 49.59
C GLY A 769 -0.81 -4.20 50.28
N GLY A 770 0.13 -5.13 50.15
CA GLY A 770 1.47 -5.08 50.71
C GLY A 770 2.47 -5.63 49.70
N LEU A 771 3.68 -5.08 49.71
CA LEU A 771 4.81 -5.62 48.94
C LEU A 771 5.27 -6.94 49.57
N ASN A 772 4.47 -8.00 49.50
CA ASN A 772 5.00 -9.33 49.79
C ASN A 772 5.90 -9.73 48.63
N SER A 773 7.20 -9.74 48.94
CA SER A 773 8.34 -9.97 48.07
C SER A 773 8.26 -11.34 47.41
N GLY A 774 7.64 -11.38 46.24
CA GLY A 774 7.88 -12.36 45.19
C GLY A 774 8.20 -11.62 43.90
N VAL A 775 9.24 -10.78 43.91
CA VAL A 775 9.74 -10.12 42.69
C VAL A 775 10.41 -11.20 41.83
N ASN A 776 9.64 -11.93 41.03
CA ASN A 776 10.20 -12.69 39.91
C ASN A 776 10.57 -11.71 38.79
N ARG A 777 11.62 -10.88 39.00
CA ARG A 777 12.31 -10.22 37.90
C ARG A 777 13.06 -11.29 37.13
N ALA A 778 12.40 -11.92 36.17
CA ALA A 778 13.10 -12.55 35.07
C ALA A 778 13.48 -11.43 34.10
N ASP A 779 14.59 -10.75 34.36
CA ASP A 779 15.17 -9.83 33.38
C ASP A 779 15.86 -10.69 32.33
N GLN A 780 15.22 -10.90 31.17
CA GLN A 780 15.83 -11.62 30.05
C GLN A 780 16.47 -10.59 29.12
N THR A 781 17.81 -10.60 29.02
CA THR A 781 18.54 -9.72 28.10
C THR A 781 19.01 -10.51 26.87
N PHE A 782 18.47 -10.15 25.71
CA PHE A 782 18.86 -10.67 24.40
C PHE A 782 19.72 -9.66 23.67
N GLY A 783 21.03 -9.84 23.62
CA GLY A 783 21.94 -8.98 22.86
C GLY A 783 22.56 -9.72 21.69
N TYR A 784 22.18 -9.42 20.45
CA TYR A 784 22.81 -9.99 19.25
C TYR A 784 23.49 -8.94 18.38
N ARG A 785 24.56 -9.35 17.68
CA ARG A 785 25.19 -8.61 16.58
C ARG A 785 24.94 -9.33 15.27
N ALA A 786 24.45 -8.62 14.28
CA ALA A 786 24.17 -9.18 12.96
C ALA A 786 25.41 -9.16 12.06
N GLN A 787 25.54 -10.24 11.30
CA GLN A 787 26.49 -10.38 10.20
C GLN A 787 25.70 -10.52 8.91
N TYR A 788 26.25 -9.94 7.85
CA TYR A 788 25.59 -9.84 6.56
C TYR A 788 26.43 -10.46 5.47
N GLN A 789 25.75 -10.93 4.42
CA GLN A 789 26.39 -11.34 3.19
C GLN A 789 27.02 -10.11 2.51
N PRO A 790 28.34 -10.13 2.23
CA PRO A 790 29.02 -9.04 1.52
C PRO A 790 28.37 -8.75 0.17
N ASN A 791 28.27 -7.47 -0.19
CA ASN A 791 27.70 -6.90 -1.40
C ASN A 791 26.21 -7.21 -1.67
N VAL A 792 25.52 -7.91 -0.75
CA VAL A 792 24.11 -8.31 -0.91
C VAL A 792 23.22 -7.74 0.20
N GLY A 793 23.70 -7.67 1.44
CA GLY A 793 22.93 -7.13 2.58
C GLY A 793 21.90 -8.10 3.19
N ARG A 794 21.97 -9.39 2.85
CA ARG A 794 21.18 -10.45 3.51
C ARG A 794 21.79 -10.78 4.88
N ILE A 795 20.97 -10.87 5.92
CA ILE A 795 21.46 -11.26 7.25
C ILE A 795 21.78 -12.76 7.21
N THR A 796 23.01 -13.15 7.49
CA THR A 796 23.42 -14.56 7.47
C THR A 796 23.45 -15.15 8.86
N ARG A 797 23.83 -14.33 9.84
CA ARG A 797 24.05 -14.76 11.22
C ARG A 797 23.76 -13.63 12.20
N GLN A 798 23.28 -13.97 13.39
CA GLN A 798 23.23 -13.09 14.55
C GLN A 798 23.89 -13.80 15.73
N VAL A 799 24.87 -13.14 16.34
CA VAL A 799 25.69 -13.73 17.42
C VAL A 799 25.41 -13.00 18.72
N GLY A 800 25.01 -13.76 19.72
CA GLY A 800 24.67 -13.29 21.05
C GLY A 800 25.88 -13.24 21.98
N GLY A 801 25.89 -12.27 22.91
CA GLY A 801 26.98 -12.10 23.88
C GLY A 801 27.14 -13.27 24.87
N VAL A 802 26.13 -14.13 25.00
CA VAL A 802 26.08 -15.27 25.95
C VAL A 802 26.11 -16.63 25.23
N GLY A 803 26.56 -16.67 23.97
CA GLY A 803 26.71 -17.88 23.15
C GLY A 803 25.61 -18.12 22.11
N GLY A 804 24.46 -17.43 22.24
CA GLY A 804 23.27 -17.67 21.43
C GLY A 804 23.48 -17.30 19.98
N GLU A 805 23.09 -18.16 19.03
CA GLU A 805 23.30 -17.90 17.61
C GLU A 805 22.02 -18.07 16.81
N ARG A 806 21.75 -17.16 15.87
CA ARG A 806 20.72 -17.34 14.83
C ARG A 806 21.38 -17.37 13.47
N THR A 807 21.00 -18.29 12.59
CA THR A 807 21.51 -18.36 11.22
C THR A 807 20.37 -18.40 10.22
N TYR A 808 20.56 -17.76 9.08
CA TYR A 808 19.58 -17.64 8.01
C TYR A 808 20.21 -18.07 6.69
N THR A 809 19.48 -18.85 5.89
CA THR A 809 19.86 -19.13 4.50
C THR A 809 18.71 -18.76 3.57
N TYR A 810 19.05 -18.46 2.33
CA TYR A 810 18.12 -17.94 1.34
C TYR A 810 18.13 -18.78 0.08
N ASP A 811 16.99 -18.83 -0.60
CA ASP A 811 16.96 -19.28 -1.98
C ASP A 811 17.48 -18.18 -2.93
N ALA A 812 17.62 -18.51 -4.22
CA ALA A 812 18.11 -17.57 -5.24
C ALA A 812 17.18 -16.35 -5.47
N ALA A 813 15.91 -16.41 -5.03
CA ALA A 813 15.00 -15.26 -5.06
C ALA A 813 15.09 -14.39 -3.79
N GLY A 814 15.97 -14.73 -2.85
CA GLY A 814 16.13 -14.00 -1.59
C GLY A 814 15.06 -14.30 -0.55
N ASN A 815 14.29 -15.38 -0.71
CA ASN A 815 13.36 -15.82 0.34
C ASN A 815 14.13 -16.57 1.43
N THR A 816 13.82 -16.31 2.70
CA THR A 816 14.41 -17.05 3.84
C THR A 816 13.96 -18.50 3.79
N GLN A 817 14.86 -19.40 3.38
CA GLN A 817 14.57 -20.83 3.31
C GLN A 817 14.78 -21.49 4.67
N TRP A 818 15.93 -21.28 5.30
CA TRP A 818 16.21 -21.77 6.66
C TRP A 818 16.31 -20.64 7.67
N TYR A 819 15.74 -20.88 8.84
CA TYR A 819 16.06 -20.19 10.09
C TYR A 819 16.48 -21.22 11.12
N ARG A 820 17.58 -20.95 11.83
CA ARG A 820 18.06 -21.79 12.92
C ARG A 820 18.42 -20.92 14.11
N ARG A 821 18.12 -21.40 15.32
CA ARG A 821 18.58 -20.82 16.58
C ARG A 821 19.31 -21.87 17.42
N ALA A 822 20.45 -21.50 17.99
CA ALA A 822 21.31 -22.30 18.86
C ALA A 822 21.65 -21.54 20.17
N GLU A 823 22.07 -22.30 21.20
CA GLU A 823 22.14 -22.01 22.64
C GLU A 823 22.97 -20.78 23.07
N GLY A 824 22.51 -20.04 24.10
CA GLY A 824 23.35 -19.15 24.93
C GLY A 824 22.57 -18.35 26.01
N SER A 825 23.06 -18.36 27.25
CA SER A 825 22.35 -18.32 28.56
C SER A 825 21.61 -17.02 28.99
N THR A 826 20.75 -16.98 30.05
CA THR A 826 20.69 -17.81 31.29
C THR A 826 19.42 -18.65 31.58
N ASP A 827 18.24 -18.40 31.02
CA ASP A 827 17.08 -19.34 31.14
C ASP A 827 16.66 -19.93 29.77
N GLU A 828 17.29 -19.42 28.70
CA GLU A 828 17.18 -19.88 27.32
C GLU A 828 18.43 -20.66 26.83
N SER A 829 19.35 -21.01 27.74
CA SER A 829 20.57 -21.78 27.44
C SER A 829 20.32 -23.22 26.97
N ARG A 830 19.06 -23.64 26.91
CA ARG A 830 18.70 -25.06 26.88
C ARG A 830 17.71 -25.44 25.78
N PHE A 831 17.73 -24.77 24.62
CA PHE A 831 16.86 -25.20 23.51
C PHE A 831 17.41 -24.82 22.13
N ARG A 832 16.81 -25.44 21.11
CA ARG A 832 17.12 -25.27 19.69
C ARG A 832 15.84 -24.97 18.92
N GLU A 833 15.94 -24.14 17.89
CA GLU A 833 14.84 -23.87 16.96
C GLU A 833 15.27 -24.08 15.52
N ARG A 834 14.34 -24.59 14.70
CA ARG A 834 14.48 -24.71 13.25
C ARG A 834 13.19 -24.27 12.58
N ARG A 835 13.29 -23.54 11.48
CA ARG A 835 12.19 -23.33 10.54
C ARG A 835 12.68 -23.52 9.11
N LEU A 836 12.01 -24.39 8.37
CA LEU A 836 12.18 -24.53 6.92
C LEU A 836 10.91 -24.02 6.22
N SER A 837 11.08 -23.07 5.30
CA SER A 837 9.99 -22.42 4.57
C SER A 837 9.99 -22.86 3.11
N TYR A 838 8.80 -23.14 2.57
CA TYR A 838 8.59 -23.68 1.23
C TYR A 838 7.83 -22.67 0.37
N TYR A 839 8.49 -22.11 -0.64
CA TYR A 839 7.94 -21.09 -1.53
C TYR A 839 7.57 -21.67 -2.89
N ALA A 840 6.42 -21.26 -3.43
CA ALA A 840 6.00 -21.58 -4.80
C ALA A 840 6.85 -20.86 -5.85
N ALA A 841 6.58 -21.13 -7.13
CA ALA A 841 7.31 -20.56 -8.26
C ALA A 841 7.33 -19.02 -8.26
N ASP A 842 6.30 -18.36 -7.73
CA ASP A 842 6.23 -16.90 -7.63
C ASP A 842 6.63 -16.32 -6.27
N GLY A 843 7.25 -17.11 -5.40
CA GLY A 843 7.69 -16.63 -4.08
C GLY A 843 6.54 -16.44 -3.08
N THR A 844 5.35 -17.00 -3.33
CA THR A 844 4.31 -17.15 -2.30
C THR A 844 4.69 -18.28 -1.34
N LEU A 845 4.53 -18.08 -0.03
CA LEU A 845 4.86 -19.09 0.98
C LEU A 845 3.75 -20.15 1.01
N ALA A 846 4.02 -21.36 0.55
CA ALA A 846 3.04 -22.44 0.50
C ALA A 846 2.99 -23.25 1.80
N ALA A 847 4.13 -23.41 2.49
CA ALA A 847 4.20 -24.10 3.77
C ALA A 847 5.39 -23.64 4.62
N ALA A 848 5.35 -23.95 5.92
CA ALA A 848 6.48 -23.79 6.84
C ALA A 848 6.50 -24.92 7.89
N ASP A 849 7.66 -25.54 8.07
CA ASP A 849 7.94 -26.56 9.10
C ASP A 849 8.77 -25.91 10.21
N TYR A 850 8.17 -25.72 11.38
CA TYR A 850 8.81 -25.17 12.57
C TYR A 850 8.98 -26.25 13.63
N ARG A 851 10.18 -26.30 14.23
CA ARG A 851 10.52 -27.23 15.30
C ARG A 851 11.28 -26.55 16.42
N TRP A 852 10.99 -26.99 17.64
CA TRP A 852 11.62 -26.55 18.86
C TRP A 852 11.96 -27.76 19.72
N ARG A 853 13.12 -27.75 20.37
CA ARG A 853 13.56 -28.83 21.25
C ARG A 853 14.34 -28.29 22.43
N ALA A 854 13.98 -28.71 23.64
CA ALA A 854 14.80 -28.51 24.84
C ALA A 854 16.05 -29.40 24.80
N THR A 855 17.15 -28.93 25.38
CA THR A 855 18.42 -29.65 25.50
C THR A 855 18.68 -30.16 26.91
N THR A 856 17.66 -30.12 27.79
CA THR A 856 17.65 -30.75 29.12
C THR A 856 17.28 -32.24 29.08
N LEU A 857 17.39 -32.91 30.24
CA LEU A 857 17.01 -34.31 30.45
C LEU A 857 15.55 -34.63 30.08
N ASP A 858 14.65 -33.63 30.15
CA ASP A 858 13.22 -33.82 29.89
C ASP A 858 12.88 -33.94 28.39
N ASP A 859 13.81 -33.54 27.50
CA ASP A 859 13.71 -33.67 26.03
C ASP A 859 12.34 -33.21 25.46
N ASP A 860 11.86 -32.07 25.95
CA ASP A 860 10.65 -31.44 25.43
C ASP A 860 10.83 -31.11 23.94
N ARG A 861 9.87 -31.51 23.12
CA ARG A 861 9.88 -31.26 21.66
C ARG A 861 8.55 -30.67 21.21
N ARG A 862 8.59 -29.75 20.25
CA ARG A 862 7.39 -29.16 19.63
C ARG A 862 7.61 -29.05 18.13
N ARG A 863 6.59 -29.41 17.35
CA ARG A 863 6.56 -29.41 15.89
C ARG A 863 5.29 -28.75 15.41
N VAL A 864 5.42 -27.96 14.35
CA VAL A 864 4.32 -27.33 13.66
C VAL A 864 4.61 -27.40 12.17
N PHE A 865 3.68 -27.96 11.40
CA PHE A 865 3.68 -27.84 9.95
C PHE A 865 2.46 -27.03 9.53
N GLU A 866 2.70 -25.83 9.01
CA GLU A 866 1.65 -24.97 8.48
C GLU A 866 1.62 -25.03 6.96
N THR A 867 0.43 -25.18 6.38
CA THR A 867 0.18 -24.98 4.95
C THR A 867 -0.75 -23.80 4.72
N TYR A 868 -0.49 -23.05 3.66
CA TYR A 868 -1.20 -21.83 3.31
C TYR A 868 -1.81 -21.94 1.92
N ARG A 869 -3.08 -21.56 1.78
CA ARG A 869 -3.78 -21.47 0.49
C ARG A 869 -4.11 -20.02 0.17
N TYR A 870 -3.92 -19.65 -1.08
CA TYR A 870 -4.19 -18.31 -1.60
C TYR A 870 -5.21 -18.36 -2.74
N ASP A 871 -6.07 -17.35 -2.83
CA ASP A 871 -6.86 -17.13 -4.03
C ASP A 871 -5.98 -16.55 -5.16
N ALA A 872 -6.53 -16.46 -6.37
CA ALA A 872 -5.82 -15.91 -7.52
C ALA A 872 -5.50 -14.40 -7.40
N LEU A 873 -6.06 -13.70 -6.42
CA LEU A 873 -5.76 -12.30 -6.10
C LEU A 873 -4.60 -12.15 -5.12
N GLY A 874 -4.09 -13.27 -4.57
CA GLY A 874 -2.99 -13.28 -3.62
C GLY A 874 -3.42 -13.16 -2.14
N ARG A 875 -4.71 -13.27 -1.84
CA ARG A 875 -5.21 -13.24 -0.45
C ARG A 875 -5.13 -14.62 0.17
N ARG A 876 -4.63 -14.74 1.41
CA ARG A 876 -4.61 -15.99 2.16
C ARG A 876 -6.02 -16.38 2.58
N VAL A 877 -6.56 -17.45 2.00
CA VAL A 877 -7.93 -17.91 2.22
C VAL A 877 -8.02 -19.06 3.23
N SER A 878 -6.93 -19.78 3.46
CA SER A 878 -6.89 -20.84 4.46
C SER A 878 -5.49 -21.08 5.01
N VAL A 879 -5.44 -21.47 6.30
CA VAL A 879 -4.23 -21.91 7.00
C VAL A 879 -4.54 -23.21 7.72
N ARG A 880 -3.79 -24.27 7.46
CA ARG A 880 -3.85 -25.50 8.24
C ARG A 880 -2.58 -25.60 9.06
N ALA A 881 -2.69 -25.76 10.37
CA ALA A 881 -1.59 -25.98 11.28
C ALA A 881 -1.71 -27.38 11.90
N ASP A 882 -0.92 -28.32 11.39
CA ASP A 882 -0.72 -29.61 12.03
C ASP A 882 0.32 -29.44 13.13
N ARG A 883 0.02 -29.88 14.35
CA ARG A 883 0.90 -29.75 15.52
C ARG A 883 1.12 -31.06 16.23
N GLU A 884 2.30 -31.21 16.79
CA GLU A 884 2.68 -32.32 17.64
C GLU A 884 3.77 -31.84 18.61
N CYS A 885 3.66 -32.23 19.86
CA CYS A 885 4.68 -32.01 20.87
C CYS A 885 4.86 -33.27 21.73
N ASN A 886 6.01 -33.33 22.36
CA ASN A 886 6.33 -34.26 23.43
C ASN A 886 6.69 -33.39 24.63
N LEU A 887 5.82 -33.37 25.64
CA LEU A 887 6.06 -32.68 26.91
C LEU A 887 5.78 -33.69 28.04
N PRO A 888 6.73 -34.60 28.35
CA PRO A 888 6.49 -35.75 29.23
C PRO A 888 6.06 -35.35 30.65
N ASN A 889 6.48 -34.16 31.10
CA ASN A 889 6.20 -33.65 32.45
C ASN A 889 5.05 -32.63 32.50
N ASP A 890 4.48 -32.25 31.35
CA ASP A 890 3.38 -31.29 31.27
C ASP A 890 2.16 -31.94 30.62
N ASN A 891 1.14 -32.16 31.43
CA ASN A 891 -0.17 -32.64 30.99
C ASN A 891 -1.24 -31.55 31.12
N GLY A 892 -0.87 -30.27 31.14
CA GLY A 892 -1.77 -29.14 31.35
C GLY A 892 -2.12 -28.38 30.07
N ARG A 893 -2.38 -27.07 30.23
CA ARG A 893 -2.84 -26.17 29.16
C ARG A 893 -1.80 -25.98 28.05
N ASP A 894 -0.52 -26.00 28.39
CA ASP A 894 0.58 -25.85 27.43
C ASP A 894 0.68 -27.06 26.50
N ARG A 895 0.53 -28.28 27.05
CA ARG A 895 0.35 -29.52 26.27
C ARG A 895 -0.87 -29.46 25.35
N LEU A 896 -2.04 -29.02 25.85
CA LEU A 896 -3.23 -28.85 25.02
C LEU A 896 -2.96 -27.90 23.84
N ASN A 897 -2.37 -26.74 24.12
CA ASN A 897 -2.08 -25.72 23.10
C ASN A 897 -1.09 -26.18 22.03
N CYS A 898 -0.08 -26.97 22.42
CA CYS A 898 0.96 -27.39 21.49
C CYS A 898 0.58 -28.62 20.65
N ASP A 899 -0.35 -29.48 21.10
CA ASP A 899 -0.79 -30.68 20.36
C ASP A 899 -2.07 -30.47 19.54
N MET A 900 -2.73 -29.34 19.71
CA MET A 900 -3.98 -29.04 19.03
C MET A 900 -3.73 -28.54 17.60
N SER A 901 -4.22 -29.29 16.62
CA SER A 901 -4.13 -28.92 15.21
C SER A 901 -5.40 -28.19 14.76
N THR A 902 -5.23 -27.17 13.93
CA THR A 902 -6.31 -26.24 13.56
C THR A 902 -6.37 -26.02 12.06
N LEU A 903 -7.58 -25.91 11.51
CA LEU A 903 -7.83 -25.41 10.16
C LEU A 903 -8.53 -24.07 10.27
N GLN A 904 -7.97 -23.05 9.65
CA GLN A 904 -8.53 -21.72 9.58
C GLN A 904 -8.95 -21.40 8.15
N ARG A 905 -10.13 -20.79 7.99
CA ARG A 905 -10.59 -20.15 6.74
C ARG A 905 -10.87 -18.67 6.97
N THR A 906 -10.61 -17.87 5.95
CA THR A 906 -10.80 -16.41 5.98
C THR A 906 -11.71 -15.97 4.84
N VAL A 907 -12.77 -15.24 5.16
CA VAL A 907 -13.65 -14.56 4.21
C VAL A 907 -13.23 -13.10 4.12
N TRP A 908 -13.03 -12.59 2.91
CA TRP A 908 -12.49 -11.25 2.68
C TRP A 908 -13.57 -10.24 2.28
N ASP A 909 -13.46 -9.00 2.73
CA ASP A 909 -14.15 -7.83 2.20
C ASP A 909 -13.13 -6.93 1.49
N GLY A 910 -12.94 -7.15 0.19
CA GLY A 910 -11.84 -6.55 -0.57
C GLY A 910 -10.48 -6.96 0.01
N GLU A 911 -9.79 -6.00 0.64
CA GLU A 911 -8.47 -6.16 1.29
C GLU A 911 -8.57 -6.39 2.81
N ARG A 912 -9.78 -6.48 3.37
CA ARG A 912 -10.03 -6.64 4.81
C ARG A 912 -10.46 -8.07 5.13
N GLU A 913 -9.97 -8.63 6.23
CA GLU A 913 -10.43 -9.93 6.74
C GLU A 913 -11.77 -9.73 7.44
N LEU A 914 -12.88 -10.20 6.86
CA LEU A 914 -14.22 -9.97 7.38
C LEU A 914 -14.63 -11.05 8.39
N ILE A 915 -14.41 -12.32 8.06
CA ILE A 915 -14.78 -13.47 8.89
C ILE A 915 -13.60 -14.43 8.99
N GLU A 916 -13.33 -14.92 10.19
CA GLU A 916 -12.42 -16.04 10.42
C GLU A 916 -13.17 -17.22 11.03
N ILE A 917 -12.93 -18.41 10.48
CA ILE A 917 -13.53 -19.68 10.90
C ILE A 917 -12.38 -20.59 11.33
N GLN A 918 -12.38 -21.07 12.58
CA GLN A 918 -11.34 -21.98 13.09
C GLN A 918 -11.97 -23.31 13.51
N LEU A 919 -11.50 -24.39 12.90
CA LEU A 919 -11.99 -25.76 13.07
C LEU A 919 -10.92 -26.68 13.65
N PRO A 920 -11.33 -27.72 14.39
CA PRO A 920 -10.44 -28.75 14.93
C PRO A 920 -9.95 -29.68 13.84
N VAL A 921 -8.63 -29.78 13.65
CA VAL A 921 -8.01 -30.85 12.83
C VAL A 921 -7.66 -32.05 13.69
N LYS A 922 -7.15 -31.79 14.89
CA LYS A 922 -6.84 -32.82 15.88
C LYS A 922 -6.91 -32.18 17.26
N VAL A 923 -7.65 -32.82 18.15
CA VAL A 923 -7.62 -32.54 19.60
C VAL A 923 -6.67 -33.56 20.25
N PRO A 924 -5.87 -33.17 21.27
CA PRO A 924 -5.00 -34.13 21.96
C PRO A 924 -5.77 -35.36 22.45
N THR A 925 -5.07 -36.49 22.54
CA THR A 925 -5.62 -37.81 22.93
C THR A 925 -6.76 -38.35 22.05
N ARG A 926 -7.05 -37.71 20.91
CA ARG A 926 -8.08 -38.13 19.94
C ARG A 926 -7.48 -38.31 18.54
N PRO A 927 -8.13 -39.12 17.67
CA PRO A 927 -7.78 -39.18 16.25
C PRO A 927 -8.04 -37.84 15.55
N ALA A 928 -7.47 -37.66 14.36
CA ALA A 928 -7.74 -36.50 13.52
C ALA A 928 -9.21 -36.50 13.05
N GLU A 929 -9.76 -35.29 12.88
CA GLU A 929 -11.13 -35.11 12.44
C GLU A 929 -11.31 -35.46 10.95
N PRO A 930 -12.45 -36.08 10.57
CA PRO A 930 -12.74 -36.37 9.19
C PRO A 930 -13.07 -35.08 8.41
N ASP A 931 -12.96 -35.16 7.08
CA ASP A 931 -13.27 -34.03 6.18
C ASP A 931 -14.70 -33.50 6.35
N SER A 932 -15.66 -34.31 6.80
CA SER A 932 -17.03 -33.88 7.09
C SER A 932 -17.14 -32.85 8.21
N VAL A 933 -16.21 -32.88 9.18
CA VAL A 933 -16.08 -31.88 10.24
C VAL A 933 -15.30 -30.68 9.72
N LEU A 934 -14.19 -30.92 9.02
CA LEU A 934 -13.33 -29.85 8.48
C LEU A 934 -14.01 -29.02 7.41
N ASP A 935 -15.00 -29.56 6.70
CA ASP A 935 -15.78 -28.85 5.69
C ASP A 935 -17.12 -28.30 6.23
N ASN A 936 -17.37 -28.38 7.54
CA ASN A 936 -18.54 -27.80 8.18
C ASN A 936 -18.18 -26.48 8.85
N ASP A 937 -18.38 -25.36 8.14
CA ASP A 937 -18.10 -24.01 8.66
C ASP A 937 -18.91 -23.66 9.91
N VAL A 938 -20.04 -24.36 10.14
CA VAL A 938 -20.90 -24.17 11.31
C VAL A 938 -20.72 -25.18 12.43
N PHE A 939 -19.68 -26.02 12.35
CA PHE A 939 -19.42 -27.05 13.36
C PHE A 939 -19.31 -26.45 14.77
N GLU A 940 -20.12 -26.97 15.68
CA GLU A 940 -20.08 -26.63 17.10
C GLU A 940 -19.24 -27.68 17.86
N PRO A 941 -18.06 -27.31 18.38
CA PRO A 941 -17.18 -28.25 19.06
C PRO A 941 -17.81 -28.73 20.38
N ARG A 942 -17.79 -30.06 20.61
CA ARG A 942 -18.35 -30.70 21.81
C ARG A 942 -17.44 -31.83 22.31
N TYR A 943 -16.15 -31.54 22.43
CA TYR A 943 -15.17 -32.50 22.90
C TYR A 943 -15.15 -32.56 24.43
N PRO A 944 -15.10 -33.74 25.07
CA PRO A 944 -14.85 -33.83 26.51
C PRO A 944 -13.49 -33.24 26.86
N ARG A 945 -13.26 -32.99 28.15
CA ARG A 945 -12.00 -32.45 28.63
C ARG A 945 -10.87 -33.47 28.45
N VAL A 946 -9.66 -32.98 28.22
CA VAL A 946 -8.46 -33.78 27.93
C VAL A 946 -7.29 -33.30 28.79
N LEU A 947 -6.22 -34.10 28.90
CA LEU A 947 -4.92 -33.70 29.53
C LEU A 947 -5.10 -32.96 30.87
N ASN A 948 -5.32 -33.66 31.98
CA ASN A 948 -5.62 -33.05 33.29
C ASN A 948 -6.77 -32.03 33.25
N ASN A 949 -7.92 -32.46 32.73
CA ASN A 949 -9.19 -31.74 32.81
C ASN A 949 -9.19 -30.37 32.08
N GLN A 950 -8.45 -30.22 30.98
CA GLN A 950 -8.46 -29.02 30.14
C GLN A 950 -9.58 -29.07 29.10
N ASP A 951 -10.22 -27.94 28.84
CA ASP A 951 -11.27 -27.81 27.84
C ASP A 951 -10.71 -27.33 26.49
N PRO A 952 -10.81 -28.13 25.40
CA PRO A 952 -10.38 -27.73 24.06
C PRO A 952 -11.40 -26.90 23.28
N ASN A 953 -12.68 -26.85 23.69
CA ASN A 953 -13.75 -26.24 22.89
C ASN A 953 -13.62 -24.71 22.67
N PRO A 954 -13.07 -23.90 23.60
CA PRO A 954 -12.89 -22.46 23.40
C PRO A 954 -12.01 -22.06 22.21
N PHE A 955 -11.25 -23.01 21.64
CA PHE A 955 -10.34 -22.76 20.51
C PHE A 955 -10.99 -22.87 19.13
N PHE A 956 -12.28 -23.19 19.04
CA PHE A 956 -12.96 -23.34 17.75
C PHE A 956 -14.22 -22.48 17.69
N GLY A 957 -14.65 -22.16 16.47
CA GLY A 957 -15.80 -21.30 16.20
C GLY A 957 -15.52 -20.25 15.13
N ARG A 958 -16.35 -19.20 15.09
CA ARG A 958 -16.28 -18.15 14.06
C ARG A 958 -16.25 -16.75 14.67
N ILE A 959 -15.61 -15.84 13.97
CA ILE A 959 -15.54 -14.41 14.29
C ILE A 959 -15.95 -13.61 13.08
N VAL A 960 -16.85 -12.66 13.30
CA VAL A 960 -17.16 -11.60 12.34
C VAL A 960 -16.56 -10.30 12.87
N TYR A 961 -15.77 -9.61 12.04
CA TYR A 961 -15.17 -8.33 12.39
C TYR A 961 -16.03 -7.16 11.93
N THR A 962 -16.26 -6.19 12.83
CA THR A 962 -16.87 -4.91 12.47
C THR A 962 -15.78 -3.85 12.38
N TYR A 963 -15.49 -3.41 11.16
CA TYR A 963 -14.47 -2.40 10.92
C TYR A 963 -14.97 -1.00 11.20
N GLY A 964 -14.11 -0.21 11.85
CA GLY A 964 -14.21 1.23 11.91
C GLY A 964 -13.52 1.91 10.74
N LEU A 965 -12.91 3.06 11.03
CA LEU A 965 -12.14 3.87 10.07
C LEU A 965 -10.73 3.31 9.81
N THR A 966 -10.27 2.34 10.60
CA THR A 966 -8.91 1.78 10.57
C THR A 966 -8.85 0.39 9.92
N LEU A 967 -7.73 0.10 9.25
CA LEU A 967 -7.43 -1.23 8.67
C LEU A 967 -6.80 -2.14 9.75
N ASP A 968 -7.18 -3.42 9.79
CA ASP A 968 -6.71 -4.43 10.76
C ASP A 968 -6.90 -4.02 12.24
N GLN A 969 -7.80 -3.08 12.52
CA GLN A 969 -8.18 -2.63 13.88
C GLN A 969 -9.70 -2.46 13.96
N PRO A 970 -10.47 -3.56 13.88
CA PRO A 970 -11.93 -3.50 13.95
C PRO A 970 -12.40 -2.92 15.30
N VAL A 971 -13.51 -2.18 15.30
CA VAL A 971 -14.10 -1.60 16.52
C VAL A 971 -14.86 -2.64 17.35
N ALA A 972 -15.23 -3.76 16.73
CA ALA A 972 -15.86 -4.88 17.41
C ALA A 972 -15.53 -6.22 16.74
N LEU A 973 -15.75 -7.28 17.50
CA LEU A 973 -15.91 -8.62 16.95
C LEU A 973 -17.21 -9.24 17.48
N THR A 974 -17.84 -10.08 16.68
CA THR A 974 -18.97 -10.90 17.08
C THR A 974 -18.55 -12.37 17.05
N ARG A 975 -18.65 -13.04 18.21
CA ARG A 975 -18.27 -14.44 18.39
C ARG A 975 -19.48 -15.36 18.18
N TYR A 976 -19.30 -16.41 17.39
CA TYR A 976 -20.28 -17.47 17.13
C TYR A 976 -19.72 -18.85 17.48
N GLY A 977 -20.57 -19.73 18.00
CA GLY A 977 -20.22 -21.15 18.26
C GLY A 977 -19.19 -21.35 19.37
N TYR A 978 -19.20 -20.50 20.41
CA TYR A 978 -18.32 -20.66 21.57
C TYR A 978 -18.97 -21.59 22.61
N VAL A 979 -18.21 -22.61 23.03
CA VAL A 979 -18.65 -23.61 24.01
C VAL A 979 -17.60 -23.69 25.12
N ASP A 980 -18.06 -23.76 26.36
CA ASP A 980 -17.24 -23.93 27.56
C ASP A 980 -17.79 -25.10 28.40
N LEU A 981 -16.96 -26.09 28.68
CA LEU A 981 -17.29 -27.25 29.50
C LEU A 981 -16.84 -27.02 30.93
N PHE A 982 -17.65 -27.40 31.91
CA PHE A 982 -17.25 -27.48 33.33
C PHE A 982 -16.84 -28.90 33.73
N THR A 983 -17.52 -29.89 33.17
CA THR A 983 -17.25 -31.32 33.28
C THR A 983 -17.53 -31.95 31.92
N ASP A 984 -17.19 -33.23 31.72
CA ASP A 984 -17.38 -33.89 30.42
C ASP A 984 -18.85 -33.95 29.94
N THR A 985 -19.81 -33.78 30.86
CA THR A 985 -21.25 -33.83 30.56
C THR A 985 -21.95 -32.48 30.71
N THR A 986 -21.36 -31.51 31.43
CA THR A 986 -21.99 -30.23 31.71
C THR A 986 -21.29 -29.09 30.98
N ARG A 987 -22.04 -28.39 30.11
CA ARG A 987 -21.53 -27.31 29.26
C ARG A 987 -22.39 -26.06 29.29
N VAL A 988 -21.79 -24.96 28.89
CA VAL A 988 -22.46 -23.71 28.51
C VAL A 988 -22.16 -23.45 27.04
N VAL A 989 -23.22 -23.43 26.23
CA VAL A 989 -23.17 -22.99 24.83
C VAL A 989 -23.54 -21.52 24.80
N PHE A 990 -22.61 -20.67 24.36
CA PHE A 990 -22.86 -19.23 24.36
C PHE A 990 -23.75 -18.84 23.18
N PRO A 991 -24.75 -17.97 23.39
CA PRO A 991 -25.36 -17.26 22.28
C PRO A 991 -24.32 -16.40 21.57
N GLN A 992 -24.60 -15.93 20.36
CA GLN A 992 -23.74 -14.95 19.71
C GLN A 992 -23.51 -13.73 20.62
N LYS A 993 -22.25 -13.30 20.73
CA LYS A 993 -21.84 -12.20 21.61
C LYS A 993 -20.94 -11.24 20.87
N THR A 994 -21.30 -9.96 20.89
CA THR A 994 -20.46 -8.86 20.40
C THR A 994 -19.60 -8.31 21.53
N VAL A 995 -18.35 -8.06 21.20
CA VAL A 995 -17.33 -7.48 22.07
C VAL A 995 -16.79 -6.22 21.40
N SER A 996 -16.94 -5.09 22.08
CA SER A 996 -16.30 -3.83 21.71
C SER A 996 -14.80 -3.92 21.94
N LEU A 997 -14.01 -3.55 20.93
CA LEU A 997 -12.55 -3.59 20.96
C LEU A 997 -11.99 -2.19 21.12
N MET A 998 -11.19 -1.99 22.17
CA MET A 998 -10.60 -0.70 22.51
C MET A 998 -9.09 -0.74 22.19
N TRP A 999 -8.75 -0.15 21.05
CA TRP A 999 -7.39 -0.04 20.57
C TRP A 999 -6.71 1.18 21.20
N SER A 1000 -5.49 0.98 21.66
CA SER A 1000 -4.62 2.10 22.05
C SER A 1000 -4.10 2.82 20.81
N ALA A 1001 -3.66 4.07 21.00
CA ALA A 1001 -2.89 4.81 20.00
C ALA A 1001 -1.59 4.10 19.52
N LEU A 1002 -1.10 3.08 20.23
CA LEU A 1002 0.00 2.22 19.77
C LEU A 1002 -0.47 1.09 18.84
N GLY A 1003 -1.75 1.10 18.44
CA GLY A 1003 -2.35 0.07 17.57
C GLY A 1003 -2.40 -1.32 18.22
N LYS A 1004 -2.28 -1.37 19.56
CA LYS A 1004 -2.44 -2.58 20.38
C LYS A 1004 -3.83 -2.57 21.00
N MET A 1005 -4.54 -3.69 20.88
CA MET A 1005 -5.78 -3.89 21.61
C MET A 1005 -5.41 -4.19 23.06
N GLY A 1006 -5.86 -3.34 23.98
CA GLY A 1006 -5.50 -3.41 25.40
C GLY A 1006 -6.70 -3.53 26.34
N ALA A 1007 -7.91 -3.30 25.82
CA ALA A 1007 -9.15 -3.49 26.56
C ALA A 1007 -10.26 -3.94 25.61
N ALA A 1008 -11.23 -4.64 26.19
CA ALA A 1008 -12.44 -5.06 25.54
C ALA A 1008 -13.58 -5.03 26.55
N ALA A 1009 -14.79 -4.81 26.08
CA ALA A 1009 -15.98 -4.90 26.89
C ALA A 1009 -17.13 -5.48 26.08
N CYS A 1010 -17.98 -6.23 26.74
CA CYS A 1010 -19.12 -6.90 26.15
C CYS A 1010 -20.22 -5.88 25.84
N ALA A 1011 -21.15 -6.24 24.97
CA ALA A 1011 -22.26 -5.36 24.61
C ALA A 1011 -23.11 -4.88 25.81
N ASP A 1012 -23.16 -5.63 26.91
CA ASP A 1012 -23.85 -5.26 28.15
C ASP A 1012 -23.01 -4.37 29.10
N GLY A 1013 -21.82 -3.95 28.66
CA GLY A 1013 -20.91 -3.05 29.39
C GLY A 1013 -19.96 -3.73 30.38
N LYS A 1014 -20.10 -5.03 30.58
CA LYS A 1014 -19.21 -5.82 31.45
C LYS A 1014 -17.85 -6.04 30.80
N ALA A 1015 -16.81 -6.17 31.63
CA ALA A 1015 -15.47 -6.55 31.18
C ALA A 1015 -15.38 -8.05 30.84
N GLU A 1016 -16.16 -8.88 31.53
CA GLU A 1016 -16.25 -10.32 31.30
C GLU A 1016 -17.61 -10.66 30.68
N CYS A 1017 -17.60 -11.34 29.52
CA CYS A 1017 -18.86 -11.70 28.85
C CYS A 1017 -19.35 -13.01 29.45
N SER A 1018 -20.17 -12.91 30.50
CA SER A 1018 -20.73 -14.08 31.19
C SER A 1018 -22.00 -14.59 30.49
N HIS A 1019 -22.21 -15.91 30.49
CA HIS A 1019 -23.49 -16.52 30.12
C HIS A 1019 -23.85 -17.63 31.11
N THR A 1020 -25.12 -17.66 31.53
CA THR A 1020 -25.66 -18.69 32.42
C THR A 1020 -26.58 -19.62 31.64
N GLN A 1021 -26.28 -20.92 31.68
CA GLN A 1021 -27.13 -21.98 31.14
C GLN A 1021 -27.21 -23.11 32.17
N ASN A 1022 -28.43 -23.62 32.43
CA ASN A 1022 -28.68 -24.70 33.38
C ASN A 1022 -28.05 -24.49 34.78
N GLY A 1023 -28.12 -23.25 35.29
CA GLY A 1023 -27.59 -22.90 36.62
C GLY A 1023 -26.06 -22.79 36.70
N ARG A 1024 -25.32 -22.91 35.59
CA ARG A 1024 -23.88 -22.67 35.55
C ARG A 1024 -23.54 -21.43 34.73
N THR A 1025 -22.63 -20.61 35.24
CA THR A 1025 -22.17 -19.38 34.59
C THR A 1025 -20.75 -19.53 34.11
N ALA A 1026 -20.54 -19.40 32.79
CA ALA A 1026 -19.22 -19.38 32.16
C ALA A 1026 -18.90 -17.98 31.65
N ASN A 1027 -17.60 -17.71 31.43
CA ASN A 1027 -17.12 -16.46 30.85
C ASN A 1027 -16.46 -16.71 29.48
N LEU A 1028 -16.80 -15.87 28.50
CA LEU A 1028 -16.12 -15.86 27.22
C LEU A 1028 -14.64 -15.49 27.43
N GLN A 1029 -13.75 -16.41 27.11
CA GLN A 1029 -12.31 -16.15 27.15
C GLN A 1029 -11.91 -15.37 25.90
N LEU A 1030 -11.38 -14.16 26.10
CA LEU A 1030 -10.75 -13.39 25.06
C LEU A 1030 -9.23 -13.52 25.21
N GLY A 1031 -8.58 -14.07 24.19
CA GLY A 1031 -7.12 -14.16 24.09
C GLY A 1031 -6.50 -12.79 23.83
N LEU A 1032 -6.68 -11.85 24.77
CA LEU A 1032 -6.13 -10.50 24.65
C LEU A 1032 -4.59 -10.59 24.75
N PRO A 1033 -3.82 -9.99 23.82
CA PRO A 1033 -2.36 -10.04 23.82
C PRO A 1033 -1.75 -9.08 24.85
N ASN A 1034 -2.44 -8.85 25.96
CA ASN A 1034 -1.99 -7.92 27.00
C ASN A 1034 -0.66 -8.45 27.56
N LEU A 1035 0.32 -7.55 27.70
CA LEU A 1035 1.68 -7.89 28.14
C LEU A 1035 2.52 -8.65 27.10
N TRP A 1036 2.11 -8.72 25.83
CA TRP A 1036 2.89 -9.39 24.77
C TRP A 1036 3.81 -8.41 24.03
N PHE A 1037 5.11 -8.55 24.24
CA PHE A 1037 6.14 -7.88 23.46
C PHE A 1037 6.60 -8.75 22.30
N MET A 1038 7.32 -8.16 21.34
CA MET A 1038 7.67 -8.83 20.08
C MET A 1038 8.45 -10.15 20.28
N TYR A 1039 9.26 -10.26 21.33
CA TYR A 1039 10.09 -11.43 21.62
C TYR A 1039 9.49 -12.41 22.63
N GLU A 1040 8.52 -11.97 23.43
CA GLU A 1040 7.88 -12.80 24.47
C GLU A 1040 6.48 -13.28 24.06
N ARG A 1041 6.14 -13.21 22.76
CA ARG A 1041 4.83 -13.67 22.31
C ARG A 1041 4.75 -15.20 22.41
N PRO A 1042 3.63 -15.75 22.90
CA PRO A 1042 3.38 -17.19 22.81
C PRO A 1042 3.46 -17.63 21.35
N LYS A 1043 4.22 -18.68 21.07
CA LYS A 1043 4.28 -19.29 19.73
C LYS A 1043 3.08 -20.19 19.43
N PHE A 1044 2.29 -20.51 20.46
CA PHE A 1044 1.14 -21.40 20.42
C PHE A 1044 -0.15 -20.65 20.76
N LEU A 1045 -1.29 -21.33 20.59
CA LEU A 1045 -2.60 -20.71 20.63
C LEU A 1045 -2.86 -19.96 21.96
N PRO A 1046 -3.48 -18.76 21.92
CA PRO A 1046 -4.01 -18.11 23.12
C PRO A 1046 -5.05 -19.01 23.80
N SER A 1047 -5.38 -18.73 25.07
CA SER A 1047 -6.31 -19.55 25.87
C SER A 1047 -7.69 -19.83 25.26
N ALA A 1048 -8.08 -19.09 24.22
CA ALA A 1048 -9.25 -19.33 23.38
C ALA A 1048 -9.06 -18.66 22.01
N PHE A 1049 -9.84 -19.06 21.00
CA PHE A 1049 -9.79 -18.44 19.69
C PHE A 1049 -10.55 -17.10 19.68
N SER A 1050 -9.80 -16.00 19.57
CA SER A 1050 -10.35 -14.63 19.51
C SER A 1050 -9.98 -13.89 18.22
N GLY A 1051 -9.54 -14.62 17.19
CA GLY A 1051 -9.26 -14.07 15.87
C GLY A 1051 -7.82 -13.60 15.75
N THR A 1052 -7.24 -13.72 14.55
CA THR A 1052 -5.80 -13.46 14.37
C THR A 1052 -5.48 -11.96 14.27
N LEU A 1053 -6.46 -11.09 14.01
CA LEU A 1053 -6.25 -9.64 14.04
C LEU A 1053 -5.82 -9.13 15.42
N LEU A 1054 -6.36 -9.73 16.48
CA LEU A 1054 -6.02 -9.36 17.85
C LEU A 1054 -4.59 -9.78 18.20
N THR A 1055 -4.10 -10.87 17.63
CA THR A 1055 -2.74 -11.38 17.82
C THR A 1055 -1.79 -10.94 16.69
N ASP A 1056 -2.14 -9.86 15.97
CA ASP A 1056 -1.28 -9.24 14.96
C ASP A 1056 -0.91 -10.19 13.80
N LYS A 1057 -1.83 -11.11 13.49
CA LYS A 1057 -1.75 -12.15 12.46
C LYS A 1057 -0.55 -13.09 12.62
N GLN A 1058 -0.17 -13.37 13.86
CA GLN A 1058 0.90 -14.32 14.18
C GLN A 1058 0.50 -15.73 13.75
N THR A 1059 1.42 -16.41 13.07
CA THR A 1059 1.29 -17.80 12.64
C THR A 1059 1.86 -18.75 13.70
N ALA A 1060 1.50 -20.02 13.62
CA ALA A 1060 2.01 -21.04 14.54
C ALA A 1060 3.51 -21.33 14.35
N THR A 1061 4.07 -20.96 13.20
CA THR A 1061 5.51 -20.95 12.92
C THR A 1061 6.25 -19.71 13.44
N GLY A 1062 5.55 -18.80 14.13
CA GLY A 1062 6.14 -17.62 14.78
C GLY A 1062 6.37 -16.41 13.87
N THR A 1063 5.93 -16.46 12.60
CA THR A 1063 5.97 -15.31 11.69
C THR A 1063 4.66 -14.53 11.73
N HIS A 1064 4.63 -13.30 11.23
CA HIS A 1064 3.39 -12.51 11.13
C HIS A 1064 2.99 -12.36 9.67
N TYR A 1065 1.75 -12.68 9.35
CA TYR A 1065 1.20 -12.44 8.02
C TYR A 1065 0.93 -10.94 7.80
N ARG A 1066 1.49 -10.40 6.72
CA ARG A 1066 1.39 -8.99 6.32
C ARG A 1066 0.96 -8.95 4.85
N GLN A 1067 -0.21 -9.52 4.58
CA GLN A 1067 -0.80 -9.66 3.25
C GLN A 1067 0.16 -10.35 2.27
N ASN A 1068 0.92 -9.60 1.48
CA ASN A 1068 1.79 -10.18 0.45
C ASN A 1068 3.09 -10.80 0.98
N ARG A 1069 3.41 -10.64 2.27
CA ARG A 1069 4.66 -11.11 2.91
C ARG A 1069 4.45 -11.66 4.32
N TYR A 1070 5.46 -12.38 4.80
CA TYR A 1070 5.57 -12.77 6.21
C TYR A 1070 6.73 -12.04 6.87
N TYR A 1071 6.48 -11.48 8.04
CA TYR A 1071 7.48 -10.81 8.88
C TYR A 1071 8.01 -11.78 9.93
N ASP A 1072 9.34 -11.89 10.05
CA ASP A 1072 10.00 -12.65 11.11
C ASP A 1072 10.39 -11.71 12.25
N PRO A 1073 9.71 -11.77 13.40
CA PRO A 1073 10.02 -10.90 14.51
C PRO A 1073 11.39 -11.18 15.14
N GLY A 1074 11.92 -12.40 15.05
CA GLY A 1074 13.24 -12.72 15.57
C GLY A 1074 14.37 -12.09 14.75
N ALA A 1075 14.18 -11.98 13.44
CA ALA A 1075 15.15 -11.35 12.53
C ALA A 1075 14.93 -9.83 12.34
N GLY A 1076 13.79 -9.32 12.83
CA GLY A 1076 13.37 -7.94 12.65
C GLY A 1076 13.05 -7.55 11.20
N ARG A 1077 12.76 -8.51 10.31
CA ARG A 1077 12.64 -8.27 8.84
C ARG A 1077 11.61 -9.18 8.17
N PHE A 1078 11.23 -8.84 6.94
CA PHE A 1078 10.44 -9.74 6.10
C PHE A 1078 11.24 -10.98 5.66
N THR A 1079 10.54 -12.10 5.51
CA THR A 1079 11.09 -13.38 5.04
C THR A 1079 11.32 -13.43 3.52
N LYS A 1080 10.96 -12.38 2.79
CA LYS A 1080 11.24 -12.23 1.36
C LYS A 1080 11.41 -10.76 0.97
N GLU A 1081 12.06 -10.56 -0.17
CA GLU A 1081 12.19 -9.25 -0.83
C GLU A 1081 10.79 -8.66 -1.17
N ASP A 1082 10.71 -7.34 -1.33
CA ASP A 1082 9.45 -6.67 -1.68
C ASP A 1082 8.99 -7.10 -3.08
N PRO A 1083 7.75 -7.60 -3.27
CA PRO A 1083 7.24 -7.95 -4.60
C PRO A 1083 7.19 -6.80 -5.61
N ILE A 1084 7.23 -5.53 -5.17
CA ILE A 1084 7.37 -4.36 -6.06
C ILE A 1084 8.82 -3.90 -6.25
N GLY A 1085 9.80 -4.66 -5.74
CA GLY A 1085 11.22 -4.39 -5.88
C GLY A 1085 11.63 -3.03 -5.34
N LEU A 1086 12.47 -2.31 -6.11
CA LEU A 1086 12.94 -0.97 -5.75
C LEU A 1086 11.90 0.14 -5.95
N SER A 1087 10.70 -0.17 -6.44
CA SER A 1087 9.60 0.80 -6.50
C SER A 1087 9.07 1.17 -5.11
N GLY A 1088 9.38 0.37 -4.07
CA GLY A 1088 9.18 0.76 -2.68
C GLY A 1088 10.20 1.79 -2.15
N GLY A 1089 11.11 2.26 -3.02
CA GLY A 1089 12.18 3.21 -2.74
C GLY A 1089 13.55 2.67 -3.18
N LYS A 1090 14.35 3.50 -3.85
CA LYS A 1090 15.75 3.16 -4.21
C LYS A 1090 16.62 2.94 -2.96
N VAL A 1091 16.20 3.49 -1.82
CA VAL A 1091 16.76 3.25 -0.50
C VAL A 1091 15.88 2.23 0.23
N PRO A 1092 16.43 1.07 0.61
CA PRO A 1092 15.64 0.10 1.32
C PRO A 1092 15.37 0.57 2.75
N PHE A 1093 14.13 0.94 3.08
CA PHE A 1093 13.71 1.06 4.46
C PHE A 1093 13.37 -0.33 5.02
N PHE A 1094 14.38 -1.15 5.30
CA PHE A 1094 14.21 -2.47 5.96
C PHE A 1094 14.12 -2.37 7.49
N SER A 1095 14.05 -1.16 8.05
CA SER A 1095 14.13 -0.98 9.50
C SER A 1095 12.86 -1.41 10.23
N ARG A 1096 13.05 -1.92 11.45
CA ARG A 1096 12.00 -2.18 12.42
C ARG A 1096 11.36 -0.85 12.81
N THR A 1097 10.21 -0.54 12.23
CA THR A 1097 9.35 0.49 12.80
C THR A 1097 8.95 0.00 14.19
N GLY A 1098 9.12 0.82 15.23
CA GLY A 1098 8.65 0.46 16.57
C GLY A 1098 7.16 0.10 16.52
N ASN A 1099 6.58 -0.39 17.63
CA ASN A 1099 5.14 -0.67 17.71
C ASN A 1099 4.22 0.54 17.36
N CYS A 1100 4.76 1.67 16.92
CA CYS A 1100 4.08 2.55 15.97
C CYS A 1100 3.74 1.75 14.70
N LYS A 1101 2.49 1.28 14.61
CA LYS A 1101 1.83 1.02 13.33
C LYS A 1101 1.80 2.35 12.55
N ILE A 1102 2.95 2.76 11.99
CA ILE A 1102 2.97 3.68 10.86
C ILE A 1102 2.11 2.98 9.81
N LYS A 1103 1.07 3.66 9.33
CA LYS A 1103 0.16 3.20 8.29
C LYS A 1103 0.94 2.99 6.98
N TRP A 1104 1.79 1.96 6.91
CA TRP A 1104 2.24 1.39 5.64
C TRP A 1104 1.06 0.59 5.10
N GLN A 1105 0.11 1.29 4.47
CA GLN A 1105 -0.90 0.66 3.64
C GLN A 1105 -0.17 0.14 2.40
N PHE A 1106 0.25 -1.13 2.43
CA PHE A 1106 0.54 -1.85 1.21
C PHE A 1106 -0.78 -1.99 0.45
N VAL A 1107 -1.04 -1.07 -0.49
CA VAL A 1107 -2.16 -1.24 -1.42
C VAL A 1107 -1.75 -2.32 -2.41
N SER A 1108 -2.61 -3.33 -2.56
CA SER A 1108 -2.43 -4.47 -3.44
C SER A 1108 -2.33 -4.06 -4.91
N ARG A 1109 -1.95 -5.04 -5.72
CA ARG A 1109 -1.34 -4.96 -7.04
C ARG A 1109 -2.19 -4.37 -8.18
N ASP A 1110 -3.37 -3.82 -7.93
CA ASP A 1110 -4.19 -3.22 -8.97
C ASP A 1110 -4.93 -1.98 -8.46
N ARG A 1111 -4.38 -0.81 -8.84
CA ARG A 1111 -4.83 0.56 -8.57
C ARG A 1111 -4.56 1.07 -7.14
N PRO A 1112 -3.69 2.08 -6.95
CA PRO A 1112 -3.69 2.85 -5.71
C PRO A 1112 -5.07 3.51 -5.55
N LYS A 1113 -5.92 2.98 -4.68
CA LYS A 1113 -7.06 3.74 -4.18
C LYS A 1113 -6.49 4.80 -3.24
N PHE A 1114 -6.32 6.01 -3.78
CA PHE A 1114 -6.27 7.24 -3.00
C PHE A 1114 -7.58 7.34 -2.22
N THR A 1115 -7.63 6.79 -1.02
CA THR A 1115 -8.74 7.06 -0.12
C THR A 1115 -8.53 8.49 0.37
N ARG A 1116 -9.31 9.44 -0.15
CA ARG A 1116 -9.41 10.81 0.37
C ARG A 1116 -9.87 10.71 1.83
N GLN A 1117 -8.94 10.67 2.78
CA GLN A 1117 -9.20 11.21 4.11
C GLN A 1117 -8.62 12.62 4.11
N ASN A 1118 -9.48 13.60 3.84
CA ASN A 1118 -9.34 15.02 4.20
C ASN A 1118 -7.90 15.61 4.14
N GLY A 1119 -7.26 15.51 2.97
CA GLY A 1119 -6.16 16.40 2.60
C GLY A 1119 -4.81 16.18 3.29
N ARG A 1120 -4.53 15.02 3.90
CA ARG A 1120 -3.21 14.75 4.49
C ARG A 1120 -2.70 13.37 4.09
N CYS A 1121 -1.80 13.35 3.10
CA CYS A 1121 -1.01 12.17 2.74
C CYS A 1121 0.26 12.16 3.60
N PHE A 1122 0.45 11.12 4.42
CA PHE A 1122 1.78 10.71 4.85
C PHE A 1122 2.15 9.47 4.04
N VAL A 1123 2.91 9.70 2.98
CA VAL A 1123 3.67 8.69 2.26
C VAL A 1123 5.12 9.12 2.41
N SER A 1124 5.90 8.42 3.22
CA SER A 1124 7.36 8.51 3.14
C SER A 1124 7.88 7.40 2.25
N SER A 1125 7.36 7.29 1.02
CA SER A 1125 8.25 6.95 -0.09
C SER A 1125 8.91 8.27 -0.47
N LEU A 1126 10.09 8.52 0.10
CA LEU A 1126 11.01 9.45 -0.54
C LEU A 1126 11.40 8.80 -1.87
N ASP A 1127 10.68 9.15 -2.91
CA ASP A 1127 11.16 9.31 -4.29
C ASP A 1127 10.33 10.43 -4.93
#